data_AF-A0A8C7YAS0-F1
#
_entry.id   AF-A0A8C7YAS0-F1
#
_cell.length_a   1.000
_cell.length_b   1.000
_cell.length_c   1.000
_cell.angle_alpha   90.00
_cell.angle_beta   90.00
_cell.angle_gamma   90.00
#
_symmetry.space_group_name_H-M   'P 1'
#
loop_
_entity.id
_entity.type
_entity.pdbx_description
1 polymer ?
#
loop_
_entity_poly.entity_id
_entity_poly.type
_entity_poly.pdbx_seq_one_letter_code
_entity_poly.pdbx_strand_id
1 'polypeptide(L)'
;MYQHLSSFSPFFSGCAIIRPPRDGGIRYRGLTQEQVQILPVDYEIEYICRGNRVIVGPKVRKCLANGTWTDMTLPSTCLLLCPRVWTSLENGRVTANPPGPPVEGTALHYSCHAGFILEGRNISHCTKLGKWDCDPGEATKLLYDLLYTEPIKIVLMPGCSGVSTLVAEAARMWNLIVLSYGSSSPALSNRQRFPTFFRTHPSATLHNPTRVRLFQKWKWTRIATIQQTTEVFTSTLDDLEQRVKEAGIEISVRQSFLTDPAVAVKNLKRQDARIIVGLFYETEARKVFCEVYKEKLYGKKYVWFLIGWYADNWFKIKDPAINCTAENMAEAVEGHVTTEIVMLNPETVRGVSNMTSQDFLAALMSRLGGKNPEETGGFQEAPLAYDAVWALALALNKTVAPLKARGRRLEDFNYNNHDITSEIYRALNTSSFEGVSGQVVFDAQGSRMAMTLIEQLQGGSYKKIGYYDSSQKNLSWFGNDVWIGAGPPADRTVVIEEYRFLSQKLFAAVSVFAGLGILLGIVCLTFNIYNGNVRYIQNSQPYLNNMTAVGCMMALAAVFPLGIDGHHVHRSQFPVVCQFRLWLLGLGFSLAYGSMFTKIWWVHTLFTKKDEKKEKKKPLEPWKLYATVGVLLGIDFLSLVIWQGVDPLHITVEKFTKEAPKKDLDVLVQPLLEHCSSEKMNTWLGVVYGYKGLLLLLGIFLAYETKSVSTEKINDHRAVGMAIYNVAVLCLITAPVTMILSSQQDASFAFASLAIVFSAYITLVVLFVPKMRRLITRGEWQSEQQDTLKTGSSTNNNDEEKSRQLERENRELQKIIQEVKTNSSALDRTLECSLIPQEGV
;
A
#
# COMPACT_ATOMS: atom_id res chain seq x y z
N MET A 1 73.43 -48.63 31.55
CA MET A 1 73.72 -49.93 32.18
C MET A 1 72.39 -50.43 32.74
N TYR A 2 71.96 -51.60 32.27
CA TYR A 2 70.71 -52.34 32.48
C TYR A 2 69.82 -52.00 33.70
N GLN A 3 68.49 -51.93 33.51
CA GLN A 3 67.62 -53.10 33.74
C GLN A 3 66.15 -52.89 33.27
N HIS A 4 65.58 -54.03 32.86
CA HIS A 4 64.27 -54.31 32.29
C HIS A 4 63.05 -53.83 33.11
N LEU A 5 61.98 -53.46 32.41
CA LEU A 5 60.64 -54.11 32.49
C LEU A 5 59.67 -53.45 31.51
N SER A 6 59.58 -54.04 30.32
CA SER A 6 58.59 -53.76 29.30
C SER A 6 57.27 -54.47 29.60
N SER A 7 56.20 -53.66 29.69
CA SER A 7 54.83 -53.93 29.21
C SER A 7 54.17 -55.28 29.57
N PHE A 8 53.34 -55.27 30.61
CA PHE A 8 52.16 -56.12 30.70
C PHE A 8 50.98 -55.27 31.19
N SER A 9 50.17 -54.77 30.26
CA SER A 9 48.81 -54.31 30.51
C SER A 9 47.89 -55.50 30.24
N PRO A 10 47.03 -55.97 31.16
CA PRO A 10 46.01 -56.92 30.80
C PRO A 10 44.94 -56.15 30.02
N PHE A 11 44.95 -56.27 28.70
CA PHE A 11 43.79 -55.89 27.88
C PHE A 11 42.61 -56.75 28.33
N PHE A 12 41.67 -56.14 29.05
CA PHE A 12 40.31 -56.70 29.18
C PHE A 12 39.71 -56.72 27.77
N SER A 13 39.78 -57.87 27.10
CA SER A 13 39.20 -58.10 25.78
C SER A 13 37.73 -58.49 25.95
N GLY A 14 36.87 -57.47 26.07
CA GLY A 14 35.43 -57.66 26.18
C GLY A 14 34.66 -56.34 26.03
N CYS A 15 33.35 -56.43 25.79
CA CYS A 15 32.50 -55.26 25.58
C CYS A 15 31.78 -54.86 26.86
N ALA A 16 31.64 -53.54 27.07
CA ALA A 16 30.84 -52.99 28.15
C ALA A 16 29.33 -53.23 27.94
N ILE A 17 28.57 -53.22 29.04
CA ILE A 17 27.11 -53.34 29.03
C ILE A 17 26.49 -52.25 28.17
N ILE A 18 25.70 -52.66 27.17
CA ILE A 18 24.87 -51.74 26.40
C ILE A 18 23.52 -51.54 27.08
N ARG A 19 22.94 -50.35 26.96
CA ARG A 19 21.61 -50.06 27.53
C ARG A 19 20.51 -50.72 26.68
N PRO A 20 19.44 -51.25 27.31
CA PRO A 20 18.29 -51.73 26.56
C PRO A 20 17.59 -50.54 25.86
N PRO A 21 16.94 -50.78 24.71
CA PRO A 21 16.11 -49.77 24.06
C PRO A 21 14.93 -49.39 24.97
N ARG A 22 14.44 -48.15 24.81
CA ARG A 22 13.25 -47.67 25.52
C ARG A 22 12.08 -48.64 25.25
N ASP A 23 11.41 -49.07 26.31
CA ASP A 23 10.33 -50.09 26.29
C ASP A 23 10.74 -51.49 25.81
N GLY A 24 12.04 -51.80 25.85
CA GLY A 24 12.60 -53.12 25.62
C GLY A 24 13.55 -53.59 26.74
N GLY A 25 14.16 -54.74 26.54
CA GLY A 25 15.15 -55.37 27.40
C GLY A 25 16.23 -56.07 26.59
N ILE A 26 17.25 -56.58 27.27
CA ILE A 26 18.32 -57.37 26.67
C ILE A 26 18.26 -58.78 27.28
N ARG A 27 18.31 -59.80 26.44
CA ARG A 27 18.45 -61.19 26.87
C ARG A 27 19.91 -61.62 26.71
N TYR A 28 20.53 -61.90 27.85
CA TYR A 28 21.84 -62.54 27.92
C TYR A 28 21.63 -64.05 27.91
N ARG A 29 22.21 -64.77 26.94
CA ARG A 29 22.11 -66.23 26.86
C ARG A 29 23.18 -66.87 27.75
N GLY A 30 22.75 -67.51 28.85
CA GLY A 30 23.60 -68.40 29.64
C GLY A 30 24.59 -67.75 30.62
N LEU A 31 24.43 -66.47 30.98
CA LEU A 31 25.26 -65.80 32.00
C LEU A 31 24.44 -65.44 33.25
N THR A 32 25.05 -65.52 34.43
CA THR A 32 24.46 -65.10 35.71
C THR A 32 24.70 -63.60 35.97
N GLN A 33 23.85 -62.96 36.79
CA GLN A 33 23.78 -61.50 36.96
C GLN A 33 25.07 -60.84 37.48
N GLU A 34 25.98 -61.62 38.07
CA GLU A 34 27.28 -61.18 38.58
C GLU A 34 28.40 -61.17 37.51
N GLN A 35 28.21 -61.85 36.37
CA GLN A 35 29.18 -61.93 35.27
C GLN A 35 28.97 -60.86 34.18
N VAL A 36 28.01 -59.95 34.35
CA VAL A 36 27.50 -59.07 33.27
C VAL A 36 28.34 -57.81 33.07
N GLN A 37 29.30 -57.48 33.95
CA GLN A 37 30.06 -56.23 33.85
C GLN A 37 30.94 -56.10 32.58
N ILE A 38 31.49 -57.21 32.07
CA ILE A 38 32.31 -57.26 30.85
C ILE A 38 31.94 -58.54 30.08
N LEU A 39 31.49 -58.39 28.84
CA LEU A 39 31.02 -59.52 28.01
C LEU A 39 32.15 -60.00 27.09
N PRO A 40 32.39 -61.32 26.96
CA PRO A 40 33.52 -61.85 26.19
C PRO A 40 33.40 -61.51 24.70
N VAL A 41 34.54 -61.47 24.00
CA VAL A 41 34.58 -61.34 22.54
C VAL A 41 33.77 -62.48 21.91
N ASP A 42 33.07 -62.18 20.83
CA ASP A 42 32.09 -63.03 20.14
C ASP A 42 30.77 -63.29 20.89
N TYR A 43 30.57 -62.73 22.08
CA TYR A 43 29.31 -62.88 22.80
C TYR A 43 28.16 -62.12 22.12
N GLU A 44 27.00 -62.77 22.01
CA GLU A 44 25.80 -62.22 21.39
C GLU A 44 24.74 -61.84 22.42
N ILE A 45 24.20 -60.64 22.27
CA ILE A 45 23.04 -60.17 23.01
C ILE A 45 21.85 -60.02 22.07
N GLU A 46 20.67 -60.40 22.55
CA GLU A 46 19.42 -60.25 21.80
C GLU A 46 18.54 -59.19 22.47
N TYR A 47 18.18 -58.15 21.73
CA TYR A 47 17.20 -57.17 22.20
C TYR A 47 15.78 -57.73 22.07
N ILE A 48 14.96 -57.49 23.09
CA ILE A 48 13.57 -57.95 23.16
C ILE A 48 12.66 -56.78 23.51
N CYS A 49 11.56 -56.62 22.80
CA CYS A 49 10.57 -55.58 23.09
C CYS A 49 9.48 -56.08 24.04
N ARG A 50 8.94 -55.18 24.88
CA ARG A 50 7.83 -55.51 25.79
C ARG A 50 6.48 -55.38 25.06
N GLY A 51 5.55 -56.29 25.32
CA GLY A 51 4.20 -56.29 24.74
C GLY A 51 4.18 -56.61 23.24
N ASN A 52 3.26 -55.99 22.49
CA ASN A 52 3.04 -56.23 21.04
C ASN A 52 3.98 -55.42 20.13
N ARG A 53 5.13 -54.98 20.65
CA ARG A 53 6.09 -54.13 19.92
C ARG A 53 7.11 -54.98 19.17
N VAL A 54 7.60 -54.47 18.06
CA VAL A 54 8.59 -55.12 17.21
C VAL A 54 9.87 -54.30 17.21
N ILE A 55 11.01 -54.98 17.14
CA ILE A 55 12.30 -54.30 17.08
C ILE A 55 12.61 -53.84 15.67
N VAL A 56 13.03 -52.59 15.55
CA VAL A 56 13.44 -51.95 14.30
C VAL A 56 14.90 -51.53 14.44
N GLY A 57 15.76 -52.13 13.59
CA GLY A 57 17.21 -52.08 13.70
C GLY A 57 17.82 -53.45 14.01
N PRO A 58 19.15 -53.54 14.25
CA PRO A 58 19.85 -54.79 14.54
C PRO A 58 19.28 -55.48 15.80
N LYS A 59 18.69 -56.66 15.63
CA LYS A 59 18.07 -57.43 16.73
C LYS A 59 19.10 -58.09 17.64
N VAL A 60 20.18 -58.58 17.05
CA VAL A 60 21.29 -59.23 17.75
C VAL A 60 22.52 -58.37 17.57
N ARG A 61 23.29 -58.17 18.64
CA ARG A 61 24.59 -57.51 18.59
C ARG A 61 25.65 -58.44 19.13
N LYS A 62 26.80 -58.45 18.46
CA LYS A 62 27.94 -59.30 18.79
C LYS A 62 29.10 -58.45 19.29
N CYS A 63 29.76 -58.89 20.35
CA CYS A 63 30.92 -58.21 20.89
C CYS A 63 32.16 -58.46 20.01
N LEU A 64 32.85 -57.40 19.60
CA LEU A 64 34.05 -57.45 18.76
C LEU A 64 35.33 -57.41 19.61
N ALA A 65 36.43 -57.92 19.05
CA ALA A 65 37.75 -57.94 19.71
C ALA A 65 38.30 -56.54 20.06
N ASN A 66 37.77 -55.49 19.44
CA ASN A 66 38.10 -54.09 19.72
C ASN A 66 37.30 -53.48 20.90
N GLY A 67 36.49 -54.27 21.60
CA GLY A 67 35.67 -53.82 22.74
C GLY A 67 34.36 -53.09 22.36
N THR A 68 33.98 -53.07 21.08
CA THR A 68 32.73 -52.46 20.59
C THR A 68 31.73 -53.50 20.10
N TRP A 69 30.46 -53.11 19.99
CA TRP A 69 29.39 -53.98 19.47
C TRP A 69 29.23 -53.84 17.94
N THR A 70 28.78 -54.90 17.28
CA THR A 70 28.37 -54.82 15.86
C THR A 70 27.20 -53.86 15.66
N ASP A 71 27.15 -53.24 14.48
CA ASP A 71 26.04 -52.36 14.02
C ASP A 71 25.69 -51.21 14.96
N MET A 72 26.68 -50.67 15.69
CA MET A 72 26.51 -49.53 16.59
C MET A 72 26.05 -48.24 15.89
N THR A 73 26.24 -48.13 14.58
CA THR A 73 25.80 -47.01 13.75
C THR A 73 24.29 -46.97 13.52
N LEU A 74 23.59 -48.10 13.68
CA LEU A 74 22.14 -48.22 13.50
C LEU A 74 21.44 -48.43 14.86
N PRO A 75 20.63 -47.48 15.34
CA PRO A 75 19.94 -47.65 16.62
C PRO A 75 18.84 -48.72 16.52
N SER A 76 18.76 -49.61 17.52
CA SER A 76 17.66 -50.56 17.67
C SER A 76 16.56 -49.96 18.55
N THR A 77 15.33 -49.90 18.07
CA THR A 77 14.19 -49.28 18.79
C THR A 77 12.97 -50.22 18.81
N CYS A 78 12.17 -50.13 19.87
CA CYS A 78 10.97 -50.94 20.03
C CYS A 78 9.73 -50.13 19.66
N LEU A 79 9.19 -50.40 18.46
CA LEU A 79 8.08 -49.66 17.86
C LEU A 79 6.80 -50.50 17.83
N LEU A 80 5.64 -49.87 17.92
CA LEU A 80 4.35 -50.55 17.75
C LEU A 80 4.12 -50.92 16.28
N LEU A 81 3.66 -52.15 16.03
CA LEU A 81 3.35 -52.64 14.69
C LEU A 81 1.93 -52.20 14.28
N CYS A 82 1.82 -51.60 13.10
CA CYS A 82 0.54 -51.36 12.45
C CYS A 82 0.06 -52.61 11.69
N PRO A 83 -1.26 -52.85 11.55
CA PRO A 83 -1.79 -53.96 10.76
C PRO A 83 -1.24 -53.96 9.32
N ARG A 84 -0.74 -55.11 8.85
CA ARG A 84 -0.16 -55.30 7.50
C ARG A 84 -1.19 -55.35 6.38
N VAL A 85 -2.49 -55.38 6.69
CA VAL A 85 -3.59 -55.40 5.71
C VAL A 85 -3.50 -54.25 4.69
N TRP A 86 -2.88 -53.13 5.08
CA TRP A 86 -2.81 -51.90 4.29
C TRP A 86 -1.57 -51.82 3.38
N THR A 87 -0.70 -52.83 3.38
CA THR A 87 0.49 -52.87 2.51
C THR A 87 0.20 -53.41 1.10
N SER A 88 -1.07 -53.62 0.75
CA SER A 88 -1.53 -54.09 -0.55
C SER A 88 -2.76 -53.31 -1.02
N LEU A 89 -2.78 -52.92 -2.29
CA LEU A 89 -3.90 -52.21 -2.93
C LEU A 89 -4.29 -52.99 -4.19
N GLU A 90 -5.58 -53.31 -4.34
CA GLU A 90 -6.09 -53.98 -5.54
C GLU A 90 -6.04 -53.03 -6.73
N ASN A 91 -5.53 -53.50 -7.88
CA ASN A 91 -5.28 -52.66 -9.08
C ASN A 91 -4.41 -51.41 -8.81
N GLY A 92 -3.46 -51.51 -7.86
CA GLY A 92 -2.49 -50.45 -7.56
C GLY A 92 -1.22 -50.96 -6.85
N ARG A 93 -0.35 -50.03 -6.47
CA ARG A 93 0.90 -50.27 -5.74
C ARG A 93 0.97 -49.42 -4.47
N VAL A 94 1.43 -50.03 -3.38
CA VAL A 94 1.70 -49.37 -2.09
C VAL A 94 3.20 -49.35 -1.82
N THR A 95 3.76 -48.19 -1.44
CA THR A 95 5.16 -48.05 -1.04
C THR A 95 5.28 -47.52 0.39
N ALA A 96 6.02 -48.22 1.24
CA ALA A 96 6.26 -47.81 2.63
C ALA A 96 7.52 -46.95 2.77
N ASN A 97 7.43 -45.88 3.56
CA ASN A 97 8.54 -45.02 3.93
C ASN A 97 8.59 -44.83 5.47
N PRO A 98 9.65 -45.29 6.16
CA PRO A 98 10.80 -46.04 5.64
C PRO A 98 10.41 -47.46 5.14
N PRO A 99 11.23 -48.09 4.26
CA PRO A 99 10.95 -49.44 3.74
C PRO A 99 11.03 -50.49 4.86
N GLY A 100 10.01 -51.34 4.98
CA GLY A 100 9.99 -52.40 6.00
C GLY A 100 8.58 -52.73 6.49
N PRO A 101 8.44 -53.54 7.56
CA PRO A 101 7.15 -53.77 8.20
C PRO A 101 6.56 -52.45 8.74
N PRO A 102 5.25 -52.22 8.59
CA PRO A 102 4.63 -50.95 8.99
C PRO A 102 4.63 -50.81 10.51
N VAL A 103 5.43 -49.89 11.01
CA VAL A 103 5.61 -49.56 12.43
C VAL A 103 5.29 -48.10 12.69
N GLU A 104 5.17 -47.69 13.95
CA GLU A 104 4.89 -46.28 14.31
C GLU A 104 5.79 -45.30 13.53
N GLY A 105 5.17 -44.28 12.92
CA GLY A 105 5.86 -43.31 12.06
C GLY A 105 6.01 -43.73 10.59
N THR A 106 5.62 -44.94 10.20
CA THR A 106 5.63 -45.38 8.79
C THR A 106 4.53 -44.68 7.99
N ALA A 107 4.87 -44.15 6.82
CA ALA A 107 3.91 -43.64 5.84
C ALA A 107 3.77 -44.65 4.69
N LEU A 108 2.54 -45.00 4.33
CA LEU A 108 2.26 -45.75 3.10
C LEU A 108 1.79 -44.79 2.02
N HIS A 109 2.39 -44.88 0.84
CA HIS A 109 1.98 -44.13 -0.34
C HIS A 109 1.25 -45.06 -1.31
N TYR A 110 0.06 -44.65 -1.75
CA TYR A 110 -0.81 -45.40 -2.64
C TYR A 110 -0.74 -44.84 -4.06
N SER A 111 -0.66 -45.72 -5.05
CA SER A 111 -0.67 -45.37 -6.48
C SER A 111 -1.53 -46.38 -7.25
N CYS A 112 -2.39 -45.92 -8.15
CA CYS A 112 -3.22 -46.80 -8.97
C CYS A 112 -2.48 -47.25 -10.24
N HIS A 113 -2.82 -48.43 -10.76
CA HIS A 113 -2.41 -48.86 -12.09
C HIS A 113 -3.16 -48.07 -13.17
N ALA A 114 -2.61 -48.04 -14.39
CA ALA A 114 -3.19 -47.32 -15.51
C ALA A 114 -4.64 -47.77 -15.78
N GLY A 115 -5.56 -46.81 -15.86
CA GLY A 115 -7.00 -47.06 -16.04
C GLY A 115 -7.84 -47.01 -14.75
N PHE A 116 -7.22 -46.88 -13.58
CA PHE A 116 -7.90 -46.76 -12.28
C PHE A 116 -7.60 -45.41 -11.61
N ILE A 117 -8.58 -44.85 -10.90
CA ILE A 117 -8.48 -43.58 -10.19
C ILE A 117 -8.47 -43.86 -8.69
N LEU A 118 -7.55 -43.22 -7.95
CA LEU A 118 -7.46 -43.36 -6.50
C LEU A 118 -8.52 -42.49 -5.83
N GLU A 119 -9.48 -43.11 -5.15
CA GLU A 119 -10.43 -42.41 -4.27
C GLU A 119 -9.92 -42.41 -2.82
N GLY A 120 -9.66 -41.22 -2.28
CA GLY A 120 -9.17 -41.04 -0.90
C GLY A 120 -7.79 -40.38 -0.81
N ARG A 121 -7.16 -40.45 0.37
CA ARG A 121 -5.80 -39.94 0.56
C ARG A 121 -4.80 -40.87 -0.11
N ASN A 122 -3.83 -40.31 -0.80
CA ASN A 122 -2.71 -41.08 -1.37
C ASN A 122 -1.64 -41.46 -0.35
N ILE A 123 -1.81 -41.09 0.92
CA ILE A 123 -0.89 -41.38 2.02
C ILE A 123 -1.67 -41.75 3.28
N SER A 124 -1.24 -42.81 3.97
CA SER A 124 -1.69 -43.15 5.33
C SER A 124 -0.51 -43.20 6.29
N HIS A 125 -0.65 -42.64 7.49
CA HIS A 125 0.39 -42.66 8.51
C HIS A 125 0.06 -43.66 9.62
N CYS A 126 1.07 -44.44 10.02
CA CYS A 126 1.00 -45.27 11.21
C CYS A 126 1.24 -44.39 12.43
N THR A 127 0.19 -44.18 13.21
CA THR A 127 0.22 -43.37 14.44
C THR A 127 1.12 -44.00 15.50
N LYS A 128 1.49 -43.20 16.52
CA LYS A 128 2.23 -43.66 17.71
C LYS A 128 1.51 -44.74 18.53
N LEU A 129 0.25 -45.04 18.21
CA LEU A 129 -0.55 -46.08 18.85
C LEU A 129 -0.52 -47.41 18.08
N GLY A 130 0.23 -47.51 16.97
CA GLY A 130 0.23 -48.70 16.12
C GLY A 130 -1.06 -48.88 15.32
N LYS A 131 -1.72 -47.77 14.96
CA LYS A 131 -2.93 -47.75 14.12
C LYS A 131 -2.75 -46.78 12.95
N TRP A 132 -3.41 -47.03 11.82
CA TRP A 132 -3.43 -46.06 10.73
C TRP A 132 -4.32 -44.86 11.08
N ASP A 133 -4.05 -43.70 10.46
CA ASP A 133 -4.93 -42.53 10.53
C ASP A 133 -6.38 -42.85 10.12
N CYS A 134 -7.33 -41.98 10.49
CA CYS A 134 -8.77 -42.15 10.26
C CYS A 134 -9.15 -42.18 8.77
N ASP A 135 -8.90 -43.32 8.14
CA ASP A 135 -8.91 -43.53 6.70
C ASP A 135 -10.28 -44.08 6.23
N PRO A 136 -10.92 -43.46 5.21
CA PRO A 136 -12.17 -43.95 4.67
C PRO A 136 -12.10 -45.36 4.08
N GLY A 137 -10.96 -45.76 3.49
CA GLY A 137 -10.75 -47.10 2.95
C GLY A 137 -10.74 -48.16 4.06
N GLU A 138 -10.03 -47.91 5.16
CA GLU A 138 -10.06 -48.77 6.36
C GLU A 138 -11.45 -48.84 6.99
N ALA A 139 -12.10 -47.69 7.13
CA ALA A 139 -13.44 -47.65 7.66
C ALA A 139 -14.44 -48.42 6.80
N THR A 140 -14.31 -48.39 5.47
CA THR A 140 -15.17 -49.17 4.57
C THR A 140 -15.04 -50.66 4.86
N LYS A 141 -13.81 -51.18 4.87
CA LYS A 141 -13.57 -52.61 5.12
C LYS A 141 -14.16 -53.05 6.46
N LEU A 142 -13.85 -52.31 7.53
CA LEU A 142 -14.36 -52.60 8.87
C LEU A 142 -15.88 -52.46 8.96
N LEU A 143 -16.49 -51.52 8.21
CA LEU A 143 -17.94 -51.38 8.14
C LEU A 143 -18.59 -52.63 7.55
N TYR A 144 -18.08 -53.13 6.42
CA TYR A 144 -18.59 -54.37 5.83
C TYR A 144 -18.38 -55.57 6.76
N ASP A 145 -17.19 -55.73 7.33
CA ASP A 145 -16.93 -56.80 8.31
C ASP A 145 -17.90 -56.72 9.49
N LEU A 146 -18.21 -55.52 10.00
CA LEU A 146 -19.20 -55.32 11.06
C LEU A 146 -20.63 -55.62 10.59
N LEU A 147 -21.05 -55.18 9.42
CA LEU A 147 -22.46 -55.33 8.99
C LEU A 147 -22.81 -56.78 8.63
N TYR A 148 -21.86 -57.55 8.10
CA TYR A 148 -22.07 -58.93 7.63
C TYR A 148 -21.73 -60.00 8.67
N THR A 149 -21.28 -59.62 9.87
CA THR A 149 -21.04 -60.54 11.00
C THR A 149 -22.10 -60.37 12.08
N GLU A 150 -22.46 -61.45 12.76
CA GLU A 150 -23.23 -61.37 13.99
C GLU A 150 -22.40 -60.71 15.11
N PRO A 151 -23.02 -60.03 16.09
CA PRO A 151 -24.47 -59.75 16.24
C PRO A 151 -24.97 -58.63 15.31
N ILE A 152 -26.29 -58.48 15.13
CA ILE A 152 -26.89 -57.35 14.38
C ILE A 152 -26.61 -56.02 15.09
N LYS A 153 -26.30 -54.97 14.31
CA LYS A 153 -26.00 -53.63 14.84
C LYS A 153 -27.20 -52.71 14.66
N ILE A 154 -27.53 -51.90 15.66
CA ILE A 154 -28.69 -50.99 15.63
C ILE A 154 -28.30 -49.54 15.28
N VAL A 155 -27.08 -49.12 15.66
CA VAL A 155 -26.54 -47.77 15.42
C VAL A 155 -25.05 -47.86 15.10
N LEU A 156 -24.57 -46.98 14.23
CA LEU A 156 -23.16 -46.80 13.92
C LEU A 156 -22.65 -45.48 14.49
N MET A 157 -21.47 -45.50 15.13
CA MET A 157 -20.87 -44.30 15.76
C MET A 157 -19.48 -43.99 15.18
N PRO A 158 -19.41 -43.36 14.00
CA PRO A 158 -18.13 -42.94 13.42
C PRO A 158 -17.58 -41.68 14.10
N GLY A 159 -16.25 -41.57 14.20
CA GLY A 159 -15.57 -40.42 14.79
C GLY A 159 -15.34 -39.28 13.80
N CYS A 160 -14.39 -39.46 12.88
CA CYS A 160 -13.89 -38.36 12.03
C CYS A 160 -14.83 -38.03 10.87
N SER A 161 -14.73 -36.79 10.35
CA SER A 161 -15.58 -36.31 9.27
C SER A 161 -15.54 -37.16 7.99
N GLY A 162 -14.35 -37.50 7.46
CA GLY A 162 -14.25 -38.28 6.21
C GLY A 162 -14.90 -39.66 6.29
N VAL A 163 -14.68 -40.37 7.41
CA VAL A 163 -15.34 -41.66 7.68
C VAL A 163 -16.84 -41.49 7.93
N SER A 164 -17.25 -40.46 8.66
CA SER A 164 -18.65 -40.21 8.97
C SER A 164 -19.47 -39.92 7.71
N THR A 165 -18.91 -39.17 6.75
CA THR A 165 -19.54 -38.92 5.44
C THR A 165 -19.82 -40.22 4.71
N LEU A 166 -18.79 -41.07 4.57
CA LEU A 166 -18.92 -42.37 3.92
C LEU A 166 -19.95 -43.27 4.63
N VAL A 167 -19.83 -43.43 5.95
CA VAL A 167 -20.70 -44.31 6.75
C VAL A 167 -22.15 -43.81 6.68
N ALA A 168 -22.38 -42.49 6.76
CA ALA A 168 -23.72 -41.91 6.68
C ALA A 168 -24.37 -42.09 5.30
N GLU A 169 -23.59 -41.97 4.22
CA GLU A 169 -24.08 -42.18 2.85
C GLU A 169 -24.49 -43.64 2.60
N ALA A 170 -23.70 -44.57 3.15
CA ALA A 170 -23.93 -46.01 3.04
C ALA A 170 -25.08 -46.50 3.96
N ALA A 171 -25.19 -45.98 5.18
CA ALA A 171 -26.10 -46.46 6.22
C ALA A 171 -27.59 -46.45 5.82
N ARG A 172 -27.99 -45.56 4.91
CA ARG A 172 -29.38 -45.52 4.40
C ARG A 172 -29.79 -46.82 3.70
N MET A 173 -28.84 -47.58 3.15
CA MET A 173 -29.11 -48.85 2.47
C MET A 173 -29.45 -49.98 3.44
N TRP A 174 -29.04 -49.87 4.71
CA TRP A 174 -29.30 -50.84 5.78
C TRP A 174 -30.29 -50.30 6.84
N ASN A 175 -30.99 -49.20 6.54
CA ASN A 175 -31.88 -48.51 7.48
C ASN A 175 -31.22 -48.23 8.85
N LEU A 176 -29.94 -47.86 8.87
CA LEU A 176 -29.22 -47.61 10.11
C LEU A 176 -29.19 -46.12 10.46
N ILE A 177 -29.27 -45.85 11.77
CA ILE A 177 -28.98 -44.53 12.34
C ILE A 177 -27.47 -44.41 12.53
N VAL A 178 -26.93 -43.25 12.14
CA VAL A 178 -25.53 -42.92 12.34
C VAL A 178 -25.45 -41.77 13.34
N LEU A 179 -24.77 -41.99 14.47
CA LEU A 179 -24.57 -40.98 15.51
C LEU A 179 -23.07 -40.70 15.68
N SER A 180 -22.57 -39.67 15.00
CA SER A 180 -21.17 -39.27 15.12
C SER A 180 -20.92 -38.46 16.38
N TYR A 181 -19.80 -38.71 17.05
CA TYR A 181 -19.38 -37.95 18.22
C TYR A 181 -18.26 -36.94 17.93
N GLY A 182 -17.71 -36.91 16.72
CA GLY A 182 -16.51 -36.11 16.39
C GLY A 182 -16.51 -35.44 15.01
N SER A 183 -17.52 -35.66 14.17
CA SER A 183 -17.53 -35.10 12.81
C SER A 183 -18.05 -33.66 12.79
N SER A 184 -17.24 -32.73 12.31
CA SER A 184 -17.57 -31.30 12.23
C SER A 184 -17.89 -30.80 10.81
N SER A 185 -17.78 -31.65 9.78
CA SER A 185 -17.98 -31.24 8.38
C SER A 185 -19.37 -30.62 8.15
N PRO A 186 -19.47 -29.43 7.56
CA PRO A 186 -20.75 -28.83 7.19
C PRO A 186 -21.54 -29.64 6.16
N ALA A 187 -20.87 -30.41 5.29
CA ALA A 187 -21.53 -31.21 4.26
C ALA A 187 -22.51 -32.25 4.86
N LEU A 188 -22.22 -32.75 6.06
CA LEU A 188 -23.04 -33.72 6.79
C LEU A 188 -24.41 -33.18 7.23
N SER A 189 -24.61 -31.86 7.19
CA SER A 189 -25.91 -31.23 7.48
C SER A 189 -26.93 -31.38 6.34
N ASN A 190 -26.52 -31.89 5.16
CA ASN A 190 -27.44 -32.10 4.04
C ASN A 190 -28.33 -33.33 4.28
N ARG A 191 -29.58 -33.07 4.72
CA ARG A 191 -30.58 -34.11 4.98
C ARG A 191 -31.03 -34.92 3.77
N GLN A 192 -30.90 -34.40 2.55
CA GLN A 192 -31.23 -35.17 1.34
C GLN A 192 -30.21 -36.28 1.09
N ARG A 193 -28.94 -36.02 1.39
CA ARG A 193 -27.85 -37.02 1.29
C ARG A 193 -27.75 -37.90 2.53
N PHE A 194 -27.93 -37.31 3.71
CA PHE A 194 -27.71 -37.96 5.02
C PHE A 194 -29.00 -37.93 5.87
N PRO A 195 -30.03 -38.71 5.51
CA PRO A 195 -31.34 -38.65 6.18
C PRO A 195 -31.32 -39.18 7.62
N THR A 196 -30.48 -40.17 7.92
CA THR A 196 -30.43 -40.87 9.23
C THR A 196 -29.24 -40.46 10.10
N PHE A 197 -28.57 -39.35 9.75
CA PHE A 197 -27.36 -38.89 10.44
C PHE A 197 -27.67 -37.94 11.60
N PHE A 198 -27.04 -38.15 12.75
CA PHE A 198 -27.02 -37.23 13.87
C PHE A 198 -25.59 -37.08 14.39
N ARG A 199 -25.30 -35.97 15.05
CA ARG A 199 -24.02 -35.77 15.70
C ARG A 199 -24.10 -34.92 16.95
N THR A 200 -23.38 -35.33 18.00
CA THR A 200 -23.20 -34.50 19.20
C THR A 200 -22.11 -33.46 19.04
N HIS A 201 -21.21 -33.63 18.06
CA HIS A 201 -20.27 -32.59 17.66
C HIS A 201 -20.99 -31.50 16.85
N PRO A 202 -20.87 -30.22 17.22
CA PRO A 202 -21.50 -29.15 16.44
C PRO A 202 -20.83 -28.93 15.07
N SER A 203 -21.56 -28.33 14.14
CA SER A 203 -21.04 -28.03 12.80
C SER A 203 -19.96 -26.93 12.85
N ALA A 204 -18.95 -27.00 11.99
CA ALA A 204 -17.97 -25.92 11.83
C ALA A 204 -18.58 -24.58 11.38
N THR A 205 -19.78 -24.60 10.77
CA THR A 205 -20.52 -23.38 10.41
C THR A 205 -20.98 -22.57 11.62
N LEU A 206 -21.01 -23.16 12.82
CA LEU A 206 -21.44 -22.48 14.04
C LEU A 206 -20.50 -21.31 14.44
N HIS A 207 -19.25 -21.32 13.95
CA HIS A 207 -18.32 -20.20 14.14
C HIS A 207 -18.72 -18.95 13.35
N ASN A 208 -19.39 -19.10 12.20
CA ASN A 208 -19.62 -18.01 11.25
C ASN A 208 -20.60 -16.95 11.80
N PRO A 209 -21.76 -17.30 12.40
CA PRO A 209 -22.62 -16.33 13.08
C PRO A 209 -21.88 -15.49 14.12
N THR A 210 -20.98 -16.11 14.90
CA THR A 210 -20.16 -15.44 15.91
C THR A 210 -19.20 -14.44 15.26
N ARG A 211 -18.47 -14.84 14.21
CA ARG A 211 -17.55 -13.97 13.47
C ARG A 211 -18.26 -12.77 12.85
N VAL A 212 -19.41 -12.99 12.20
CA VAL A 212 -20.24 -11.91 11.63
C VAL A 212 -20.68 -10.93 12.71
N ARG A 213 -21.14 -11.43 13.87
CA ARG A 213 -21.54 -10.58 14.99
C ARG A 213 -20.36 -9.74 15.52
N LEU A 214 -19.16 -10.31 15.56
CA LEU A 214 -17.94 -9.61 15.95
C LEU A 214 -17.56 -8.52 14.94
N PHE A 215 -17.64 -8.80 13.65
CA PHE A 215 -17.39 -7.80 12.61
C PHE A 215 -18.34 -6.61 12.72
N GLN A 216 -19.63 -6.86 12.98
CA GLN A 216 -20.62 -5.81 13.23
C GLN A 216 -20.31 -5.00 14.50
N LYS A 217 -19.86 -5.64 15.59
CA LYS A 217 -19.49 -4.96 16.84
C LYS A 217 -18.36 -3.96 16.62
N TRP A 218 -17.33 -4.34 15.85
CA TRP A 218 -16.18 -3.49 15.54
C TRP A 218 -16.36 -2.62 14.28
N LYS A 219 -17.54 -2.64 13.67
CA LYS A 219 -17.88 -1.88 12.45
C LYS A 219 -16.95 -2.17 11.26
N TRP A 220 -16.46 -3.40 11.15
CA TRP A 220 -15.68 -3.82 9.99
C TRP A 220 -16.60 -4.21 8.84
N THR A 221 -16.31 -3.65 7.67
CA THR A 221 -17.08 -3.83 6.43
C THR A 221 -16.32 -4.61 5.37
N ARG A 222 -15.00 -4.74 5.53
CA ARG A 222 -14.10 -5.41 4.58
C ARG A 222 -13.25 -6.44 5.30
N ILE A 223 -13.30 -7.68 4.82
CA ILE A 223 -12.49 -8.79 5.35
C ILE A 223 -11.69 -9.48 4.23
N ALA A 224 -10.74 -10.31 4.63
CA ALA A 224 -10.01 -11.22 3.76
C ALA A 224 -10.01 -12.63 4.36
N THR A 225 -9.92 -13.64 3.51
CA THR A 225 -9.98 -15.04 3.95
C THR A 225 -8.85 -15.83 3.32
N ILE A 226 -8.23 -16.71 4.10
CA ILE A 226 -7.22 -17.66 3.65
C ILE A 226 -7.57 -19.06 4.16
N GLN A 227 -7.64 -20.02 3.25
CA GLN A 227 -8.01 -21.40 3.60
C GLN A 227 -7.02 -22.44 3.06
N GLN A 228 -6.88 -23.54 3.78
CA GLN A 228 -6.33 -24.78 3.23
C GLN A 228 -7.42 -25.48 2.41
N THR A 229 -7.07 -26.00 1.23
CA THR A 229 -8.01 -26.69 0.34
C THR A 229 -8.41 -28.07 0.89
N THR A 230 -9.33 -28.06 1.85
CA THR A 230 -10.01 -29.25 2.39
C THR A 230 -11.52 -29.03 2.39
N GLU A 231 -12.30 -30.11 2.31
CA GLU A 231 -13.76 -30.06 2.22
C GLU A 231 -14.40 -29.28 3.38
N VAL A 232 -13.90 -29.50 4.61
CA VAL A 232 -14.42 -28.86 5.83
C VAL A 232 -14.25 -27.34 5.76
N PHE A 233 -13.08 -26.84 5.39
CA PHE A 233 -12.82 -25.40 5.32
C PHE A 233 -13.49 -24.73 4.12
N THR A 234 -13.55 -25.43 2.98
CA THR A 234 -14.21 -24.91 1.78
C THR A 234 -15.69 -24.66 2.04
N SER A 235 -16.40 -25.66 2.59
CA SER A 235 -17.82 -25.51 2.93
C SER A 235 -18.07 -24.52 4.06
N THR A 236 -17.14 -24.40 5.02
CA THR A 236 -17.23 -23.38 6.09
C THR A 236 -17.09 -21.97 5.52
N LEU A 237 -16.20 -21.77 4.54
CA LEU A 237 -16.01 -20.47 3.90
C LEU A 237 -17.19 -20.08 3.01
N ASP A 238 -17.77 -21.04 2.28
CA ASP A 238 -18.94 -20.77 1.44
C ASP A 238 -20.17 -20.35 2.28
N ASP A 239 -20.40 -20.97 3.46
CA ASP A 239 -21.41 -20.50 4.42
C ASP A 239 -21.06 -19.13 5.01
N LEU A 240 -19.78 -18.85 5.28
CA LEU A 240 -19.35 -17.54 5.76
C LEU A 240 -19.64 -16.45 4.71
N GLU A 241 -19.34 -16.71 3.44
CA GLU A 241 -19.55 -15.80 2.31
C GLU A 241 -21.03 -15.41 2.16
N GLN A 242 -21.94 -16.38 2.29
CA GLN A 242 -23.37 -16.11 2.28
C GLN A 242 -23.77 -15.17 3.43
N ARG A 243 -23.32 -15.47 4.66
CA ARG A 243 -23.72 -14.71 5.86
C ARG A 243 -23.14 -13.30 5.91
N VAL A 244 -21.90 -13.10 5.47
CA VAL A 244 -21.29 -11.75 5.42
C VAL A 244 -21.98 -10.89 4.39
N LYS A 245 -22.40 -11.46 3.24
CA LYS A 245 -23.17 -10.77 2.22
C LYS A 245 -24.52 -10.29 2.75
N GLU A 246 -25.23 -11.14 3.50
CA GLU A 246 -26.48 -10.78 4.19
C GLU A 246 -26.29 -9.68 5.25
N ALA A 247 -25.10 -9.61 5.85
CA ALA A 247 -24.73 -8.60 6.85
C ALA A 247 -24.15 -7.30 6.27
N GLY A 248 -24.05 -7.17 4.94
CA GLY A 248 -23.47 -6.00 4.27
C GLY A 248 -21.94 -5.90 4.41
N ILE A 249 -21.25 -7.03 4.63
CA ILE A 249 -19.79 -7.12 4.76
C ILE A 249 -19.24 -7.79 3.50
N GLU A 250 -18.19 -7.22 2.92
CA GLU A 250 -17.56 -7.69 1.68
C GLU A 250 -16.27 -8.47 1.96
N ILE A 251 -16.10 -9.61 1.28
CA ILE A 251 -14.83 -10.33 1.21
C ILE A 251 -14.00 -9.73 0.08
N SER A 252 -12.97 -8.96 0.43
CA SER A 252 -12.13 -8.31 -0.58
C SER A 252 -11.11 -9.22 -1.24
N VAL A 253 -10.64 -10.24 -0.53
CA VAL A 253 -9.65 -11.19 -1.03
C VAL A 253 -9.93 -12.57 -0.47
N ARG A 254 -10.07 -13.55 -1.38
CA ARG A 254 -10.09 -14.98 -1.07
C ARG A 254 -8.77 -15.59 -1.52
N GLN A 255 -8.05 -16.24 -0.62
CA GLN A 255 -6.85 -17.02 -0.94
C GLN A 255 -7.04 -18.47 -0.48
N SER A 256 -6.48 -19.41 -1.24
CA SER A 256 -6.46 -20.82 -0.88
C SER A 256 -5.09 -21.41 -1.18
N PHE A 257 -4.65 -22.37 -0.38
CA PHE A 257 -3.41 -23.11 -0.61
C PHE A 257 -3.59 -24.59 -0.31
N LEU A 258 -2.79 -25.43 -0.97
CA LEU A 258 -2.78 -26.88 -0.73
C LEU A 258 -1.65 -27.26 0.24
N THR A 259 -0.43 -26.82 -0.05
CA THR A 259 0.78 -27.18 0.71
C THR A 259 1.62 -25.95 1.09
N ASP A 260 1.92 -25.07 0.14
CA ASP A 260 2.73 -23.86 0.36
C ASP A 260 1.85 -22.59 0.50
N PRO A 261 1.86 -21.92 1.66
CA PRO A 261 1.09 -20.69 1.89
C PRO A 261 1.80 -19.40 1.44
N ALA A 262 3.08 -19.42 1.03
CA ALA A 262 3.88 -18.21 0.84
C ALA A 262 3.28 -17.21 -0.18
N VAL A 263 2.79 -17.71 -1.33
CA VAL A 263 2.16 -16.87 -2.36
C VAL A 263 0.85 -16.27 -1.86
N ALA A 264 0.06 -17.05 -1.11
CA ALA A 264 -1.21 -16.60 -0.54
C ALA A 264 -0.98 -15.45 0.45
N VAL A 265 0.01 -15.57 1.35
CA VAL A 265 0.36 -14.53 2.33
C VAL A 265 0.87 -13.26 1.64
N LYS A 266 1.74 -13.39 0.62
CA LYS A 266 2.20 -12.24 -0.18
C LYS A 266 1.06 -11.50 -0.87
N ASN A 267 0.07 -12.22 -1.39
CA ASN A 267 -1.11 -11.62 -2.00
C ASN A 267 -1.98 -10.87 -0.99
N LEU A 268 -2.16 -11.39 0.23
CA LEU A 268 -2.89 -10.69 1.30
C LEU A 268 -2.23 -9.33 1.61
N LYS A 269 -0.91 -9.31 1.75
CA LYS A 269 -0.14 -8.07 1.96
C LYS A 269 -0.28 -7.09 0.80
N ARG A 270 -0.14 -7.57 -0.44
CA ARG A 270 -0.25 -6.72 -1.65
C ARG A 270 -1.62 -6.06 -1.76
N GLN A 271 -2.67 -6.68 -1.22
CA GLN A 271 -4.05 -6.18 -1.26
C GLN A 271 -4.46 -5.36 -0.02
N ASP A 272 -3.51 -5.02 0.88
CA ASP A 272 -3.77 -4.30 2.15
C ASP A 272 -4.87 -4.98 2.99
N ALA A 273 -4.83 -6.33 3.06
CA ALA A 273 -5.76 -7.09 3.89
C ALA A 273 -5.42 -6.94 5.38
N ARG A 274 -6.33 -6.33 6.16
CA ARG A 274 -6.14 -6.05 7.59
C ARG A 274 -6.86 -7.04 8.51
N ILE A 275 -8.11 -7.36 8.20
CA ILE A 275 -8.93 -8.33 8.95
C ILE A 275 -8.93 -9.65 8.19
N ILE A 276 -8.28 -10.67 8.76
CA ILE A 276 -7.98 -11.92 8.06
C ILE A 276 -8.60 -13.10 8.81
N VAL A 277 -9.39 -13.92 8.10
CA VAL A 277 -9.94 -15.19 8.62
C VAL A 277 -9.12 -16.36 8.06
N GLY A 278 -8.44 -17.07 8.95
CA GLY A 278 -7.63 -18.24 8.64
C GLY A 278 -8.35 -19.55 8.93
N LEU A 279 -8.45 -20.43 7.93
CA LEU A 279 -9.07 -21.76 8.04
C LEU A 279 -8.08 -22.83 7.56
N PHE A 280 -7.34 -23.42 8.48
CA PHE A 280 -6.34 -24.44 8.19
C PHE A 280 -6.12 -25.32 9.44
N TYR A 281 -5.41 -26.44 9.32
CA TYR A 281 -5.01 -27.24 10.49
C TYR A 281 -3.78 -26.65 11.19
N GLU A 282 -3.50 -27.10 12.41
CA GLU A 282 -2.40 -26.62 13.26
C GLU A 282 -1.02 -26.68 12.59
N THR A 283 -0.74 -27.75 11.84
CA THR A 283 0.51 -27.92 11.06
C THR A 283 0.69 -26.82 10.02
N GLU A 284 -0.39 -26.47 9.35
CA GLU A 284 -0.40 -25.47 8.29
C GLU A 284 -0.44 -24.06 8.88
N ALA A 285 -1.03 -23.88 10.06
CA ALA A 285 -0.96 -22.64 10.82
C ALA A 285 0.49 -22.23 11.09
N ARG A 286 1.35 -23.17 11.53
CA ARG A 286 2.77 -22.88 11.77
C ARG A 286 3.50 -22.40 10.51
N LYS A 287 3.21 -23.01 9.35
CA LYS A 287 3.78 -22.59 8.06
C LYS A 287 3.29 -21.21 7.66
N VAL A 288 1.98 -20.96 7.76
CA VAL A 288 1.37 -19.66 7.45
C VAL A 288 1.96 -18.57 8.33
N PHE A 289 2.01 -18.76 9.65
CA PHE A 289 2.48 -17.73 10.57
C PHE A 289 3.99 -17.45 10.45
N CYS A 290 4.79 -18.45 10.07
CA CYS A 290 6.19 -18.22 9.72
C CYS A 290 6.34 -17.32 8.47
N GLU A 291 5.50 -17.49 7.46
CA GLU A 291 5.46 -16.59 6.29
C GLU A 291 4.88 -15.20 6.63
N VAL A 292 3.88 -15.13 7.50
CA VAL A 292 3.31 -13.88 8.02
C VAL A 292 4.36 -13.05 8.75
N TYR A 293 5.21 -13.69 9.55
CA TYR A 293 6.33 -13.04 10.21
C TYR A 293 7.32 -12.46 9.19
N LYS A 294 7.75 -13.27 8.21
CA LYS A 294 8.69 -12.84 7.15
C LYS A 294 8.14 -11.66 6.35
N GLU A 295 6.83 -11.65 6.09
CA GLU A 295 6.16 -10.58 5.37
C GLU A 295 5.73 -9.40 6.25
N LYS A 296 5.93 -9.45 7.57
CA LYS A 296 5.48 -8.43 8.54
C LYS A 296 3.97 -8.14 8.46
N LEU A 297 3.15 -9.18 8.25
CA LEU A 297 1.69 -9.11 8.18
C LEU A 297 1.03 -9.34 9.57
N TYR A 298 1.61 -8.70 10.61
CA TYR A 298 1.20 -8.82 12.01
C TYR A 298 1.39 -7.48 12.75
N GLY A 299 0.96 -7.41 14.00
CA GLY A 299 1.08 -6.22 14.86
C GLY A 299 -0.17 -5.33 14.83
N LYS A 300 -0.01 -4.03 15.15
CA LYS A 300 -1.13 -3.11 15.43
C LYS A 300 -2.18 -3.00 14.31
N LYS A 301 -1.79 -3.22 13.05
CA LYS A 301 -2.63 -2.95 11.87
C LYS A 301 -3.45 -4.16 11.41
N TYR A 302 -3.17 -5.35 11.94
CA TYR A 302 -3.72 -6.62 11.44
C TYR A 302 -4.43 -7.39 12.55
N VAL A 303 -5.52 -8.07 12.20
CA VAL A 303 -6.24 -8.98 13.09
C VAL A 303 -6.42 -10.30 12.39
N TRP A 304 -6.07 -11.37 13.11
CA TRP A 304 -6.24 -12.74 12.67
C TRP A 304 -7.37 -13.41 13.43
N PHE A 305 -8.31 -14.01 12.71
CA PHE A 305 -9.30 -14.95 13.23
C PHE A 305 -8.86 -16.36 12.93
N LEU A 306 -8.65 -17.16 13.96
CA LEU A 306 -8.32 -18.58 13.85
C LEU A 306 -9.41 -19.44 14.48
N ILE A 307 -9.23 -20.75 14.34
CA ILE A 307 -10.07 -21.75 15.00
C ILE A 307 -9.45 -22.06 16.36
N GLY A 308 -10.27 -22.23 17.40
CA GLY A 308 -9.81 -22.37 18.79
C GLY A 308 -9.43 -23.78 19.25
N TRP A 309 -9.56 -24.83 18.43
CA TRP A 309 -9.27 -26.21 18.85
C TRP A 309 -7.77 -26.56 18.85
N TYR A 310 -6.88 -25.60 18.58
CA TYR A 310 -5.43 -25.83 18.66
C TYR A 310 -4.99 -26.02 20.11
N ALA A 311 -3.93 -26.80 20.32
CA ALA A 311 -3.30 -26.87 21.63
C ALA A 311 -2.78 -25.49 22.06
N ASP A 312 -2.96 -25.08 23.32
CA ASP A 312 -2.60 -23.74 23.82
C ASP A 312 -1.17 -23.28 23.47
N ASN A 313 -0.24 -24.22 23.34
CA ASN A 313 1.18 -24.02 23.07
C ASN A 313 1.62 -24.41 21.63
N TRP A 314 0.67 -24.53 20.69
CA TRP A 314 0.90 -25.02 19.32
C TRP A 314 2.02 -24.32 18.53
N PHE A 315 2.25 -23.03 18.81
CA PHE A 315 3.28 -22.19 18.15
C PHE A 315 4.67 -22.28 18.80
N LYS A 316 4.78 -22.87 20.00
CA LYS A 316 6.05 -23.10 20.71
C LYS A 316 6.69 -24.46 20.35
N ILE A 317 5.93 -25.33 19.69
CA ILE A 317 6.38 -26.66 19.29
C ILE A 317 7.42 -26.52 18.17
N LYS A 318 8.57 -27.22 18.33
CA LYS A 318 9.62 -27.24 17.31
C LYS A 318 9.14 -28.03 16.09
N ASP A 319 9.04 -27.37 14.95
CA ASP A 319 8.62 -27.96 13.69
C ASP A 319 9.78 -27.89 12.67
N PRO A 320 10.29 -29.04 12.16
CA PRO A 320 11.39 -29.05 11.21
C PRO A 320 11.01 -28.51 9.81
N ALA A 321 9.72 -28.33 9.52
CA ALA A 321 9.25 -27.81 8.24
C ALA A 321 9.29 -26.27 8.13
N ILE A 322 9.59 -25.56 9.23
CA ILE A 322 9.63 -24.09 9.27
C ILE A 322 11.02 -23.58 9.68
N ASN A 323 11.40 -22.42 9.15
CA ASN A 323 12.68 -21.78 9.44
C ASN A 323 12.57 -20.69 10.53
N CYS A 324 11.42 -20.57 11.22
CA CYS A 324 11.17 -19.53 12.22
C CYS A 324 11.40 -20.06 13.65
N THR A 325 11.87 -19.19 14.55
CA THR A 325 12.02 -19.51 15.99
C THR A 325 10.69 -19.36 16.72
N ALA A 326 10.56 -19.96 17.92
CA ALA A 326 9.36 -19.84 18.75
C ALA A 326 9.07 -18.37 19.16
N GLU A 327 10.11 -17.55 19.31
CA GLU A 327 9.99 -16.12 19.61
C GLU A 327 9.38 -15.35 18.43
N ASN A 328 9.90 -15.57 17.21
CA ASN A 328 9.35 -14.98 15.99
C ASN A 328 7.88 -15.38 15.80
N MET A 329 7.55 -16.65 16.07
CA MET A 329 6.18 -17.16 15.98
C MET A 329 5.28 -16.51 17.02
N ALA A 330 5.72 -16.40 18.28
CA ALA A 330 4.97 -15.77 19.36
C ALA A 330 4.63 -14.30 19.04
N GLU A 331 5.58 -13.55 18.47
CA GLU A 331 5.36 -12.19 18.02
C GLU A 331 4.32 -12.10 16.89
N ALA A 332 4.37 -13.04 15.94
CA ALA A 332 3.47 -13.05 14.78
C ALA A 332 2.02 -13.43 15.12
N VAL A 333 1.81 -14.30 16.12
CA VAL A 333 0.47 -14.72 16.54
C VAL A 333 -0.15 -13.81 17.60
N GLU A 334 0.61 -12.88 18.18
CA GLU A 334 0.12 -12.07 19.31
C GLU A 334 -1.15 -11.27 18.96
N GLY A 335 -2.14 -11.31 19.86
CA GLY A 335 -3.40 -10.56 19.71
C GLY A 335 -4.42 -11.16 18.73
N HIS A 336 -4.18 -12.34 18.15
CA HIS A 336 -5.18 -13.03 17.34
C HIS A 336 -6.40 -13.47 18.18
N VAL A 337 -7.55 -13.54 17.51
CA VAL A 337 -8.84 -13.95 18.09
C VAL A 337 -9.15 -15.37 17.63
N THR A 338 -9.54 -16.22 18.57
CA THR A 338 -10.04 -17.57 18.27
C THR A 338 -11.54 -17.64 18.53
N THR A 339 -12.21 -18.43 17.70
CA THR A 339 -13.59 -18.84 17.96
C THR A 339 -13.62 -20.35 18.12
N GLU A 340 -14.09 -20.82 19.27
CA GLU A 340 -14.21 -22.23 19.60
C GLU A 340 -15.65 -22.56 19.99
N ILE A 341 -16.03 -23.84 19.95
CA ILE A 341 -17.35 -24.28 20.40
C ILE A 341 -17.19 -24.86 21.80
N VAL A 342 -18.08 -24.50 22.72
CA VAL A 342 -18.03 -24.99 24.09
C VAL A 342 -18.36 -26.49 24.11
N MET A 343 -17.36 -27.33 24.39
CA MET A 343 -17.51 -28.79 24.47
C MET A 343 -17.70 -29.32 25.90
N LEU A 344 -17.52 -28.46 26.91
CA LEU A 344 -17.68 -28.80 28.32
C LEU A 344 -18.52 -27.71 29.00
N ASN A 345 -19.53 -28.08 29.78
CA ASN A 345 -20.36 -27.10 30.46
C ASN A 345 -19.51 -26.32 31.49
N PRO A 346 -19.39 -24.98 31.39
CA PRO A 346 -18.67 -24.19 32.39
C PRO A 346 -19.42 -24.10 33.73
N GLU A 347 -20.73 -24.34 33.73
CA GLU A 347 -21.53 -24.32 34.95
C GLU A 347 -21.42 -25.63 35.73
N THR A 348 -21.46 -25.55 37.06
CA THR A 348 -21.40 -26.73 37.95
C THR A 348 -22.79 -27.34 38.17
N VAL A 349 -23.48 -27.64 37.06
CA VAL A 349 -24.79 -28.31 37.08
C VAL A 349 -24.59 -29.83 36.98
N ARG A 350 -25.40 -30.60 37.70
CA ARG A 350 -25.42 -32.05 37.59
C ARG A 350 -26.28 -32.47 36.41
N GLY A 351 -25.68 -33.15 35.44
CA GLY A 351 -26.38 -33.67 34.25
C GLY A 351 -27.14 -34.98 34.52
N VAL A 352 -27.61 -35.62 33.45
CA VAL A 352 -28.39 -36.87 33.50
C VAL A 352 -27.68 -38.03 34.21
N SER A 353 -26.34 -38.04 34.20
CA SER A 353 -25.51 -39.03 34.90
C SER A 353 -25.29 -38.73 36.38
N ASN A 354 -25.91 -37.68 36.91
CA ASN A 354 -25.70 -37.13 38.25
C ASN A 354 -24.24 -36.69 38.53
N MET A 355 -23.43 -36.45 37.49
CA MET A 355 -22.06 -35.94 37.55
C MET A 355 -22.00 -34.48 37.09
N THR A 356 -21.06 -33.72 37.65
CA THR A 356 -20.68 -32.41 37.11
C THR A 356 -19.58 -32.54 36.05
N SER A 357 -19.33 -31.48 35.28
CA SER A 357 -18.21 -31.39 34.33
C SER A 357 -16.86 -31.70 34.96
N GLN A 358 -16.64 -31.24 36.19
CA GLN A 358 -15.39 -31.44 36.93
C GLN A 358 -15.24 -32.88 37.41
N ASP A 359 -16.33 -33.48 37.92
CA ASP A 359 -16.35 -34.89 38.34
C ASP A 359 -16.04 -35.81 37.14
N PHE A 360 -16.61 -35.52 35.97
CA PHE A 360 -16.35 -36.26 34.74
C PHE A 360 -14.87 -36.19 34.35
N LEU A 361 -14.27 -35.00 34.35
CA LEU A 361 -12.85 -34.84 34.01
C LEU A 361 -11.95 -35.60 34.99
N ALA A 362 -12.22 -35.51 36.29
CA ALA A 362 -11.47 -36.25 37.31
C ALA A 362 -11.57 -37.77 37.09
N ALA A 363 -12.76 -38.28 36.77
CA ALA A 363 -12.98 -39.68 36.46
C ALA A 363 -12.25 -40.11 35.16
N LEU A 364 -12.27 -39.26 34.12
CA LEU A 364 -11.57 -39.52 32.87
C LEU A 364 -10.06 -39.58 33.07
N MET A 365 -9.48 -38.61 33.80
CA MET A 365 -8.05 -38.57 34.10
C MET A 365 -7.60 -39.79 34.91
N SER A 366 -8.40 -40.22 35.89
CA SER A 366 -8.14 -41.43 36.67
C SER A 366 -8.07 -42.67 35.77
N ARG A 367 -8.97 -42.80 34.78
CA ARG A 367 -8.98 -43.92 33.81
C ARG A 367 -7.83 -43.87 32.81
N LEU A 368 -7.32 -42.68 32.50
CA LEU A 368 -6.18 -42.50 31.58
C LEU A 368 -4.81 -42.80 32.23
N GLY A 369 -4.78 -43.13 33.53
CA GLY A 369 -3.56 -43.56 34.22
C GLY A 369 -2.51 -42.47 34.37
N GLY A 370 -2.92 -41.20 34.47
CA GLY A 370 -2.01 -40.08 34.69
C GLY A 370 -1.27 -39.57 33.45
N LYS A 371 -1.71 -39.94 32.23
CA LYS A 371 -1.23 -39.29 31.00
C LYS A 371 -1.62 -37.81 30.99
N ASN A 372 -0.72 -36.97 30.50
CA ASN A 372 -0.99 -35.54 30.34
C ASN A 372 -2.18 -35.34 29.38
N PRO A 373 -3.17 -34.50 29.74
CA PRO A 373 -4.29 -34.17 28.85
C PRO A 373 -3.83 -33.60 27.51
N GLU A 374 -2.77 -32.78 27.52
CA GLU A 374 -2.18 -32.16 26.33
C GLU A 374 -1.56 -33.17 25.34
N GLU A 375 -1.11 -34.33 25.82
CA GLU A 375 -0.56 -35.40 24.98
C GLU A 375 -1.62 -36.42 24.53
N THR A 376 -2.82 -36.32 25.10
CA THR A 376 -3.92 -37.25 24.82
C THR A 376 -4.81 -36.66 23.73
N GLY A 377 -4.60 -37.12 22.50
CA GLY A 377 -5.44 -36.68 21.36
C GLY A 377 -6.92 -36.95 21.59
N GLY A 378 -7.77 -35.97 21.25
CA GLY A 378 -9.23 -36.08 21.38
C GLY A 378 -9.78 -35.88 22.80
N PHE A 379 -8.98 -35.33 23.72
CA PHE A 379 -9.38 -35.14 25.11
C PHE A 379 -10.56 -34.15 25.27
N GLN A 380 -10.58 -33.07 24.47
CA GLN A 380 -11.62 -32.04 24.51
C GLN A 380 -12.97 -32.56 24.02
N GLU A 381 -12.98 -33.51 23.10
CA GLU A 381 -14.17 -34.11 22.50
C GLU A 381 -14.75 -35.28 23.33
N ALA A 382 -14.06 -35.73 24.38
CA ALA A 382 -14.51 -36.82 25.23
C ALA A 382 -15.93 -36.64 25.82
N PRO A 383 -16.33 -35.43 26.29
CA PRO A 383 -17.70 -35.18 26.75
C PRO A 383 -18.75 -35.41 25.64
N LEU A 384 -18.42 -35.14 24.37
CA LEU A 384 -19.34 -35.31 23.24
C LEU A 384 -19.64 -36.79 22.97
N ALA A 385 -18.63 -37.65 23.11
CA ALA A 385 -18.79 -39.09 23.01
C ALA A 385 -19.60 -39.65 24.18
N TYR A 386 -19.36 -39.14 25.39
CA TYR A 386 -20.12 -39.51 26.58
C TYR A 386 -21.61 -39.16 26.42
N ASP A 387 -21.90 -37.93 26.01
CA ASP A 387 -23.27 -37.47 25.80
C ASP A 387 -23.94 -38.12 24.57
N ALA A 388 -23.18 -38.55 23.56
CA ALA A 388 -23.73 -39.32 22.43
C ALA A 388 -24.30 -40.66 22.88
N VAL A 389 -23.59 -41.38 23.76
CA VAL A 389 -24.07 -42.65 24.31
C VAL A 389 -25.31 -42.43 25.19
N TRP A 390 -25.33 -41.37 26.00
CA TRP A 390 -26.52 -41.00 26.79
C TRP A 390 -27.72 -40.62 25.92
N ALA A 391 -27.51 -39.82 24.87
CA ALA A 391 -28.55 -39.46 23.92
C ALA A 391 -29.16 -40.69 23.27
N LEU A 392 -28.32 -41.64 22.86
CA LEU A 392 -28.77 -42.92 22.31
C LEU A 392 -29.55 -43.75 23.33
N ALA A 393 -29.06 -43.89 24.57
CA ALA A 393 -29.74 -44.64 25.62
C ALA A 393 -31.12 -44.06 25.96
N LEU A 394 -31.22 -42.73 26.09
CA LEU A 394 -32.48 -42.04 26.34
C LEU A 394 -33.44 -42.15 25.16
N ALA A 395 -32.94 -42.05 23.93
CA ALA A 395 -33.74 -42.23 22.73
C ALA A 395 -34.28 -43.67 22.61
N LEU A 396 -33.44 -44.68 22.80
CA LEU A 396 -33.87 -46.09 22.80
C LEU A 396 -34.93 -46.35 23.88
N ASN A 397 -34.75 -45.82 25.08
CA ASN A 397 -35.77 -45.93 26.14
C ASN A 397 -37.12 -45.31 25.72
N LYS A 398 -37.09 -44.12 25.09
CA LYS A 398 -38.30 -43.47 24.56
C LYS A 398 -38.99 -44.29 23.46
N THR A 399 -38.28 -45.11 22.70
CA THR A 399 -38.89 -45.95 21.63
C THR A 399 -39.66 -47.15 22.16
N VAL A 400 -39.41 -47.62 23.39
CA VAL A 400 -39.99 -48.86 23.92
C VAL A 400 -41.53 -48.81 23.96
N ALA A 401 -42.11 -47.72 24.46
CA ALA A 401 -43.57 -47.59 24.58
C ALA A 401 -44.28 -47.50 23.21
N PRO A 402 -43.85 -46.64 22.25
CA PRO A 402 -44.42 -46.62 20.90
C PRO A 402 -44.28 -47.95 20.14
N LEU A 403 -43.15 -48.63 20.27
CA LEU A 403 -42.94 -49.93 19.61
C LEU A 403 -43.84 -51.01 20.19
N LYS A 404 -43.97 -51.05 21.52
CA LYS A 404 -44.89 -51.99 22.20
C LYS A 404 -46.34 -51.77 21.77
N ALA A 405 -46.77 -50.52 21.58
CA ALA A 405 -48.11 -50.21 21.07
C ALA A 405 -48.35 -50.73 19.64
N ARG A 406 -47.29 -50.93 18.85
CA ARG A 406 -47.34 -51.54 17.51
C ARG A 406 -47.01 -53.04 17.50
N GLY A 407 -46.91 -53.67 18.67
CA GLY A 407 -46.58 -55.10 18.81
C GLY A 407 -45.16 -55.47 18.39
N ARG A 408 -44.20 -54.54 18.41
CA ARG A 408 -42.79 -54.80 18.07
C ARG A 408 -41.85 -54.52 19.25
N ARG A 409 -40.70 -55.19 19.25
CA ARG A 409 -39.61 -54.97 20.21
C ARG A 409 -38.35 -54.52 19.49
N LEU A 410 -37.41 -53.93 20.23
CA LEU A 410 -36.09 -53.55 19.69
C LEU A 410 -35.27 -54.76 19.24
N GLU A 411 -35.49 -55.92 19.85
CA GLU A 411 -34.87 -57.21 19.50
C GLU A 411 -35.29 -57.70 18.11
N ASP A 412 -36.45 -57.27 17.61
CA ASP A 412 -36.97 -57.65 16.30
C ASP A 412 -36.35 -56.81 15.15
N PHE A 413 -35.27 -56.08 15.42
CA PHE A 413 -34.58 -55.23 14.45
C PHE A 413 -33.86 -56.04 13.38
N ASN A 414 -34.05 -55.63 12.13
CA ASN A 414 -33.29 -56.12 10.98
C ASN A 414 -33.00 -54.96 10.03
N TYR A 415 -31.98 -55.11 9.17
CA TYR A 415 -31.56 -54.05 8.25
C TYR A 415 -32.59 -53.67 7.17
N ASN A 416 -33.64 -54.47 6.98
CA ASN A 416 -34.71 -54.19 6.03
C ASN A 416 -35.88 -53.43 6.66
N ASN A 417 -35.90 -53.28 8.00
CA ASN A 417 -37.05 -52.77 8.74
C ASN A 417 -36.94 -51.27 8.99
N HIS A 418 -37.68 -50.48 8.21
CA HIS A 418 -37.70 -49.03 8.35
C HIS A 418 -38.48 -48.53 9.58
N ASP A 419 -39.45 -49.31 10.09
CA ASP A 419 -40.35 -48.83 11.15
C ASP A 419 -39.60 -48.55 12.46
N ILE A 420 -38.71 -49.46 12.87
CA ILE A 420 -37.93 -49.30 14.10
C ILE A 420 -36.98 -48.12 13.97
N THR A 421 -36.27 -48.01 12.83
CA THR A 421 -35.38 -46.89 12.52
C THR A 421 -36.11 -45.55 12.55
N SER A 422 -37.34 -45.49 12.04
CA SER A 422 -38.15 -44.26 12.05
C SER A 422 -38.55 -43.80 13.46
N GLU A 423 -38.83 -44.75 14.37
CA GLU A 423 -39.11 -44.42 15.77
C GLU A 423 -37.85 -43.98 16.51
N ILE A 424 -36.70 -44.62 16.25
CA ILE A 424 -35.40 -44.18 16.81
C ILE A 424 -35.06 -42.77 16.32
N TYR A 425 -35.25 -42.50 15.03
CA TYR A 425 -35.05 -41.16 14.45
C TYR A 425 -35.92 -40.11 15.17
N ARG A 426 -37.22 -40.39 15.35
CA ARG A 426 -38.14 -39.46 16.05
C ARG A 426 -37.73 -39.26 17.51
N ALA A 427 -37.31 -40.33 18.19
CA ALA A 427 -36.87 -40.26 19.58
C ALA A 427 -35.58 -39.44 19.76
N LEU A 428 -34.63 -39.56 18.82
CA LEU A 428 -33.43 -38.73 18.80
C LEU A 428 -33.75 -37.26 18.48
N ASN A 429 -34.59 -37.00 17.48
CA ASN A 429 -34.98 -35.64 17.10
C ASN A 429 -35.69 -34.87 18.23
N THR A 430 -36.42 -35.59 19.10
CA THR A 430 -37.11 -35.02 20.28
C THR A 430 -36.33 -35.21 21.59
N SER A 431 -35.07 -35.62 21.51
CA SER A 431 -34.20 -35.75 22.69
C SER A 431 -33.69 -34.38 23.13
N SER A 432 -33.81 -34.12 24.42
CA SER A 432 -33.34 -32.90 25.08
C SER A 432 -33.02 -33.25 26.52
N PHE A 433 -31.78 -33.03 26.93
CA PHE A 433 -31.30 -33.31 28.28
C PHE A 433 -30.01 -32.55 28.58
N GLU A 434 -29.73 -32.36 29.87
CA GLU A 434 -28.50 -31.75 30.35
C GLU A 434 -27.39 -32.82 30.42
N GLY A 435 -26.39 -32.70 29.55
CA GLY A 435 -25.22 -33.57 29.51
C GLY A 435 -23.99 -32.95 30.19
N VAL A 436 -22.85 -33.65 30.13
CA VAL A 436 -21.57 -33.13 30.65
C VAL A 436 -21.06 -31.97 29.80
N SER A 437 -21.34 -32.02 28.50
CA SER A 437 -21.02 -30.94 27.57
C SER A 437 -22.05 -29.79 27.59
N GLY A 438 -23.04 -29.85 28.48
CA GLY A 438 -24.15 -28.90 28.60
C GLY A 438 -25.43 -29.42 27.97
N GLN A 439 -26.41 -28.54 27.76
CA GLN A 439 -27.66 -28.90 27.12
C GLN A 439 -27.44 -29.54 25.73
N VAL A 440 -27.99 -30.73 25.52
CA VAL A 440 -27.91 -31.49 24.26
C VAL A 440 -29.26 -31.39 23.57
N VAL A 441 -29.29 -30.67 22.45
CA VAL A 441 -30.46 -30.54 21.56
C VAL A 441 -29.97 -30.64 20.12
N PHE A 442 -30.63 -31.48 19.32
CA PHE A 442 -30.35 -31.60 17.89
C PHE A 442 -31.22 -30.63 17.10
N ASP A 443 -30.62 -29.98 16.10
CA ASP A 443 -31.34 -29.17 15.13
C ASP A 443 -32.05 -30.04 14.08
N ALA A 444 -32.82 -29.41 13.20
CA ALA A 444 -33.48 -30.09 12.09
C ALA A 444 -32.49 -30.77 11.13
N GLN A 445 -31.22 -30.34 11.09
CA GLN A 445 -30.15 -30.91 10.28
C GLN A 445 -29.41 -32.07 10.98
N GLY A 446 -29.73 -32.35 12.25
CA GLY A 446 -29.16 -33.44 13.04
C GLY A 446 -27.85 -33.08 13.73
N SER A 447 -27.46 -31.81 13.69
CA SER A 447 -26.30 -31.28 14.40
C SER A 447 -26.71 -30.78 15.77
N ARG A 448 -25.81 -30.90 16.75
CA ARG A 448 -26.03 -30.32 18.06
C ARG A 448 -25.91 -28.79 18.04
N MET A 449 -26.82 -28.11 18.74
CA MET A 449 -26.72 -26.68 19.04
C MET A 449 -25.81 -26.43 20.25
N ALA A 450 -24.92 -25.44 20.16
CA ALA A 450 -24.00 -25.07 21.24
C ALA A 450 -23.68 -23.58 21.25
N MET A 451 -23.11 -23.10 22.36
CA MET A 451 -22.55 -21.75 22.45
C MET A 451 -21.12 -21.72 21.88
N THR A 452 -20.74 -20.58 21.30
CA THR A 452 -19.37 -20.33 20.84
C THR A 452 -18.61 -19.56 21.93
N LEU A 453 -17.40 -20.00 22.25
CA LEU A 453 -16.43 -19.28 23.08
C LEU A 453 -15.53 -18.42 22.19
N ILE A 454 -15.23 -17.21 22.66
CA ILE A 454 -14.33 -16.27 22.01
C ILE A 454 -13.13 -16.06 22.93
N GLU A 455 -11.93 -16.26 22.40
CA GLU A 455 -10.69 -16.05 23.15
C GLU A 455 -9.72 -15.17 22.36
N GLN A 456 -8.75 -14.61 23.07
CA GLN A 456 -7.67 -13.82 22.50
C GLN A 456 -6.34 -14.27 23.11
N LEU A 457 -5.30 -14.37 22.27
CA LEU A 457 -3.95 -14.60 22.75
C LEU A 457 -3.36 -13.30 23.31
N GLN A 458 -3.02 -13.29 24.60
CA GLN A 458 -2.44 -12.15 25.31
C GLN A 458 -1.19 -12.61 26.09
N GLY A 459 -0.02 -12.09 25.73
CA GLY A 459 1.25 -12.46 26.38
C GLY A 459 1.58 -13.95 26.27
N GLY A 460 1.20 -14.59 25.17
CA GLY A 460 1.40 -16.03 24.96
C GLY A 460 0.48 -16.96 25.77
N SER A 461 -0.62 -16.44 26.35
CA SER A 461 -1.67 -17.21 27.04
C SER A 461 -3.05 -16.83 26.48
N TYR A 462 -3.91 -17.83 26.25
CA TYR A 462 -5.28 -17.60 25.82
C TYR A 462 -6.13 -17.06 26.97
N LYS A 463 -6.86 -15.97 26.70
CA LYS A 463 -7.81 -15.36 27.63
C LYS A 463 -9.21 -15.38 27.02
N LYS A 464 -10.17 -15.85 27.80
CA LYS A 464 -11.60 -15.87 27.44
C LYS A 464 -12.15 -14.44 27.43
N ILE A 465 -12.76 -14.06 26.31
CA ILE A 465 -13.28 -12.70 26.06
C ILE A 465 -14.81 -12.65 26.16
N GLY A 466 -15.50 -13.72 25.77
CA GLY A 466 -16.95 -13.78 25.82
C GLY A 466 -17.55 -15.05 25.23
N TYR A 467 -18.88 -15.15 25.31
CA TYR A 467 -19.65 -16.23 24.69
C TYR A 467 -20.71 -15.68 23.74
N TYR A 468 -21.04 -16.46 22.72
CA TYR A 468 -22.10 -16.15 21.79
C TYR A 468 -23.07 -17.31 21.65
N ASP A 469 -24.35 -17.03 21.88
CA ASP A 469 -25.45 -17.95 21.60
C ASP A 469 -26.09 -17.59 20.25
N SER A 470 -25.94 -18.50 19.29
CA SER A 470 -26.49 -18.34 17.93
C SER A 470 -28.03 -18.39 17.90
N SER A 471 -28.65 -19.07 18.86
CA SER A 471 -30.11 -19.25 18.92
C SER A 471 -30.81 -17.98 19.42
N GLN A 472 -30.29 -17.41 20.50
CA GLN A 472 -30.82 -16.17 21.11
C GLN A 472 -30.22 -14.90 20.52
N LYS A 473 -29.19 -15.02 19.66
CA LYS A 473 -28.38 -13.90 19.13
C LYS A 473 -27.78 -13.04 20.24
N ASN A 474 -27.49 -13.64 21.39
CA ASN A 474 -26.98 -12.95 22.57
C ASN A 474 -25.45 -13.05 22.64
N LEU A 475 -24.78 -11.92 22.84
CA LEU A 475 -23.32 -11.83 22.98
C LEU A 475 -22.99 -11.38 24.41
N SER A 476 -22.46 -12.29 25.23
CA SER A 476 -21.91 -11.95 26.53
C SER A 476 -20.43 -11.56 26.39
N TRP A 477 -20.03 -10.44 27.00
CA TRP A 477 -18.68 -9.88 26.86
C TRP A 477 -18.09 -9.53 28.22
N PHE A 478 -16.84 -9.94 28.46
CA PHE A 478 -16.16 -9.70 29.73
C PHE A 478 -15.38 -8.37 29.78
N GLY A 479 -15.07 -7.77 28.63
CA GLY A 479 -14.40 -6.46 28.57
C GLY A 479 -12.91 -6.49 28.93
N ASN A 480 -12.27 -7.64 28.76
CA ASN A 480 -10.84 -7.88 29.01
C ASN A 480 -10.04 -8.05 27.71
N ASP A 481 -10.55 -7.59 26.56
CA ASP A 481 -9.83 -7.59 25.29
C ASP A 481 -8.75 -6.51 25.27
N VAL A 482 -7.53 -6.91 24.91
CA VAL A 482 -6.36 -6.03 24.88
C VAL A 482 -5.88 -5.90 23.43
N TRP A 483 -5.79 -4.66 22.96
CA TRP A 483 -5.30 -4.33 21.63
C TRP A 483 -3.96 -3.58 21.75
N ILE A 484 -3.09 -3.72 20.76
CA ILE A 484 -1.78 -3.03 20.72
C ILE A 484 -1.95 -1.50 20.58
N GLY A 485 -3.14 -1.02 20.17
CA GLY A 485 -3.49 0.39 20.06
C GLY A 485 -4.62 0.82 21.01
N ALA A 486 -5.13 2.04 20.79
CA ALA A 486 -6.26 2.59 21.58
C ALA A 486 -7.58 1.82 21.38
N GLY A 487 -7.64 0.90 20.42
CA GLY A 487 -8.79 0.07 20.09
C GLY A 487 -8.45 -0.91 18.96
N PRO A 488 -9.47 -1.66 18.47
CA PRO A 488 -9.31 -2.54 17.32
C PRO A 488 -8.90 -1.74 16.07
N PRO A 489 -8.07 -2.31 15.19
CA PRO A 489 -7.65 -1.62 13.97
C PRO A 489 -8.81 -1.43 12.98
N ALA A 490 -8.66 -0.44 12.10
CA ALA A 490 -9.59 -0.22 10.99
C ALA A 490 -9.44 -1.30 9.91
N ASP A 491 -10.52 -1.56 9.17
CA ASP A 491 -10.57 -2.58 8.11
C ASP A 491 -9.83 -2.17 6.82
N ARG A 492 -9.51 -0.88 6.66
CA ARG A 492 -8.76 -0.31 5.53
C ARG A 492 -7.92 0.89 5.97
N THR A 493 -6.93 1.24 5.16
CA THR A 493 -6.26 2.55 5.26
C THR A 493 -7.26 3.69 5.05
N VAL A 494 -7.31 4.64 5.98
CA VAL A 494 -8.10 5.86 5.80
C VAL A 494 -7.33 6.80 4.89
N VAL A 495 -7.95 7.27 3.82
CA VAL A 495 -7.33 8.27 2.93
C VAL A 495 -7.77 9.65 3.41
N ILE A 496 -6.82 10.49 3.83
CA ILE A 496 -7.07 11.89 4.17
C ILE A 496 -6.61 12.76 3.01
N GLU A 497 -7.50 13.63 2.54
CA GLU A 497 -7.20 14.61 1.51
C GLU A 497 -6.54 15.84 2.15
N GLU A 498 -5.33 16.19 1.69
CA GLU A 498 -4.59 17.37 2.15
C GLU A 498 -4.27 18.30 0.97
N TYR A 499 -4.54 19.60 1.14
CA TYR A 499 -4.22 20.61 0.13
C TYR A 499 -2.79 21.10 0.29
N ARG A 500 -2.06 21.18 -0.84
CA ARG A 500 -0.75 21.83 -0.91
C ARG A 500 -0.95 23.31 -1.18
N PHE A 501 -0.25 24.13 -0.40
CA PHE A 501 -0.30 25.59 -0.44
C PHE A 501 1.09 26.18 -0.66
N LEU A 502 1.14 27.42 -1.12
CA LEU A 502 2.38 28.15 -1.34
C LEU A 502 3.09 28.39 0.00
N SER A 503 4.42 28.29 0.00
CA SER A 503 5.22 28.62 1.17
C SER A 503 5.01 30.08 1.59
N GLN A 504 4.43 30.28 2.78
CA GLN A 504 4.13 31.61 3.32
C GLN A 504 5.39 32.49 3.46
N LYS A 505 6.54 31.86 3.74
CA LYS A 505 7.84 32.56 3.82
C LYS A 505 8.26 33.13 2.46
N LEU A 506 8.07 32.35 1.40
CA LEU A 506 8.36 32.77 0.03
C LEU A 506 7.41 33.89 -0.42
N PHE A 507 6.10 33.71 -0.17
CA PHE A 507 5.09 34.71 -0.51
C PHE A 507 5.35 36.05 0.18
N ALA A 508 5.64 36.05 1.48
CA ALA A 508 5.94 37.26 2.24
C ALA A 508 7.19 37.97 1.71
N ALA A 509 8.29 37.23 1.46
CA ALA A 509 9.53 37.80 0.96
C ALA A 509 9.35 38.50 -0.40
N VAL A 510 8.72 37.81 -1.36
CA VAL A 510 8.49 38.33 -2.71
C VAL A 510 7.52 39.53 -2.69
N SER A 511 6.50 39.49 -1.83
CA SER A 511 5.54 40.59 -1.66
C SER A 511 6.21 41.88 -1.16
N VAL A 512 7.18 41.78 -0.24
CA VAL A 512 7.96 42.93 0.23
C VAL A 512 8.77 43.55 -0.91
N PHE A 513 9.45 42.72 -1.71
CA PHE A 513 10.18 43.21 -2.88
C PHE A 513 9.27 43.88 -3.92
N ALA A 514 8.09 43.32 -4.19
CA ALA A 514 7.11 43.94 -5.07
C ALA A 514 6.63 45.30 -4.53
N GLY A 515 6.35 45.39 -3.22
CA GLY A 515 5.96 46.63 -2.55
C GLY A 515 7.03 47.72 -2.61
N LEU A 516 8.30 47.39 -2.36
CA LEU A 516 9.43 48.32 -2.53
C LEU A 516 9.56 48.81 -3.98
N GLY A 517 9.29 47.95 -4.96
CA GLY A 517 9.31 48.30 -6.38
C GLY A 517 8.20 49.30 -6.75
N ILE A 518 7.00 49.12 -6.18
CA ILE A 518 5.89 50.05 -6.37
C ILE A 518 6.24 51.42 -5.76
N LEU A 519 6.81 51.44 -4.56
CA LEU A 519 7.29 52.69 -3.93
C LEU A 519 8.34 53.39 -4.80
N LEU A 520 9.31 52.65 -5.34
CA LEU A 520 10.30 53.20 -6.28
C LEU A 520 9.62 53.76 -7.55
N GLY A 521 8.63 53.06 -8.10
CA GLY A 521 7.83 53.51 -9.24
C GLY A 521 7.10 54.83 -8.97
N ILE A 522 6.50 54.97 -7.77
CA ILE A 522 5.83 56.21 -7.33
C ILE A 522 6.85 57.35 -7.25
N VAL A 523 8.01 57.13 -6.62
CA VAL A 523 9.08 58.13 -6.52
C VAL A 523 9.53 58.59 -7.92
N CYS A 524 9.81 57.65 -8.83
CA CYS A 524 10.20 57.98 -10.20
C CYS A 524 9.11 58.75 -10.96
N LEU A 525 7.85 58.38 -10.78
CA LEU A 525 6.70 59.06 -11.39
C LEU A 525 6.56 60.49 -10.86
N THR A 526 6.60 60.68 -9.54
CA THR A 526 6.52 62.01 -8.90
C THR A 526 7.68 62.91 -9.34
N PHE A 527 8.90 62.38 -9.40
CA PHE A 527 10.07 63.12 -9.89
C PHE A 527 9.90 63.59 -11.33
N ASN A 528 9.37 62.73 -12.21
CA ASN A 528 9.19 63.04 -13.62
C ASN A 528 8.05 64.05 -13.87
N ILE A 529 6.99 64.01 -13.05
CA ILE A 529 5.90 64.99 -13.12
C ILE A 529 6.37 66.35 -12.58
N TYR A 530 7.03 66.37 -11.42
CA TYR A 530 7.47 67.61 -10.78
C TYR A 530 8.47 68.39 -11.66
N ASN A 531 9.42 67.70 -12.27
CA ASN A 531 10.44 68.31 -13.13
C ASN A 531 10.05 68.33 -14.63
N GLY A 532 8.76 68.14 -14.95
CA GLY A 532 8.28 68.03 -16.33
C GLY A 532 8.50 69.28 -17.20
N ASN A 533 8.74 70.44 -16.58
CA ASN A 533 9.00 71.70 -17.28
C ASN A 533 10.45 71.84 -17.76
N VAL A 534 11.39 71.04 -17.24
CA VAL A 534 12.81 71.10 -17.61
C VAL A 534 13.02 70.58 -19.03
N ARG A 535 13.69 71.36 -19.89
CA ARG A 535 13.90 71.05 -21.32
C ARG A 535 14.51 69.66 -21.56
N TYR A 536 15.43 69.23 -20.70
CA TYR A 536 16.01 67.88 -20.76
C TYR A 536 14.98 66.76 -20.58
N ILE A 537 14.02 66.95 -19.67
CA ILE A 537 12.94 65.98 -19.39
C ILE A 537 11.87 66.05 -20.50
N GLN A 538 11.54 67.25 -21.00
CA GLN A 538 10.62 67.42 -22.13
C GLN A 538 11.11 66.69 -23.39
N ASN A 539 12.42 66.78 -23.70
CA ASN A 539 13.04 66.07 -24.82
C ASN A 539 12.97 64.54 -24.69
N SER A 540 12.78 64.01 -23.48
CA SER A 540 12.66 62.57 -23.22
C SER A 540 11.22 62.04 -23.34
N GLN A 541 10.26 62.87 -23.76
CA GLN A 541 8.82 62.55 -23.84
C GLN A 541 8.27 62.05 -22.49
N PRO A 542 7.99 62.97 -21.54
CA PRO A 542 7.72 62.63 -20.14
C PRO A 542 6.43 61.83 -19.94
N TYR A 543 5.38 62.09 -20.73
CA TYR A 543 4.11 61.36 -20.62
C TYR A 543 4.22 59.86 -20.95
N LEU A 544 5.02 59.49 -21.95
CA LEU A 544 5.27 58.09 -22.27
C LEU A 544 6.10 57.39 -21.17
N ASN A 545 7.03 58.11 -20.53
CA ASN A 545 7.74 57.59 -19.34
C ASN A 545 6.79 57.40 -18.16
N ASN A 546 5.82 58.31 -17.97
CA ASN A 546 4.78 58.16 -16.95
C ASN A 546 3.95 56.90 -17.20
N MET A 547 3.55 56.65 -18.46
CA MET A 547 2.84 55.42 -18.84
C MET A 547 3.70 54.17 -18.57
N THR A 548 5.01 54.21 -18.85
CA THR A 548 5.93 53.10 -18.51
C THR A 548 5.95 52.84 -17.00
N ALA A 549 6.09 53.89 -16.19
CA ALA A 549 6.13 53.76 -14.73
C ALA A 549 4.81 53.19 -14.18
N VAL A 550 3.66 53.65 -14.68
CA VAL A 550 2.34 53.12 -14.31
C VAL A 550 2.21 51.65 -14.71
N GLY A 551 2.63 51.27 -15.91
CA GLY A 551 2.63 49.87 -16.36
C GLY A 551 3.51 48.97 -15.49
N CYS A 552 4.71 49.43 -15.11
CA CYS A 552 5.59 48.70 -14.19
C CYS A 552 4.95 48.53 -12.80
N MET A 553 4.28 49.56 -12.26
CA MET A 553 3.57 49.45 -10.97
C MET A 553 2.41 48.46 -11.04
N MET A 554 1.63 48.45 -12.14
CA MET A 554 0.56 47.48 -12.35
C MET A 554 1.10 46.05 -12.46
N ALA A 555 2.20 45.85 -13.18
CA ALA A 555 2.86 44.54 -13.29
C ALA A 555 3.38 44.06 -11.92
N LEU A 556 4.00 44.93 -11.13
CA LEU A 556 4.44 44.62 -9.77
C LEU A 556 3.25 44.28 -8.85
N ALA A 557 2.11 44.97 -9.00
CA ALA A 557 0.90 44.65 -8.26
C ALA A 557 0.32 43.27 -8.60
N ALA A 558 0.65 42.69 -9.77
CA ALA A 558 0.17 41.36 -10.17
C ALA A 558 0.79 40.23 -9.33
N VAL A 559 1.91 40.49 -8.64
CA VAL A 559 2.60 39.53 -7.78
C VAL A 559 1.75 39.13 -6.57
N PHE A 560 0.96 40.06 -6.01
CA PHE A 560 0.09 39.76 -4.87
C PHE A 560 -0.99 38.73 -5.21
N PRO A 561 -1.88 38.94 -6.21
CA PRO A 561 -2.89 37.96 -6.54
C PRO A 561 -2.31 36.65 -7.05
N LEU A 562 -1.11 36.64 -7.66
CA LEU A 562 -0.42 35.41 -8.08
C LEU A 562 -0.08 34.48 -6.90
N GLY A 563 0.22 35.03 -5.72
CA GLY A 563 0.55 34.25 -4.52
C GLY A 563 -0.63 33.97 -3.58
N ILE A 564 -1.80 34.59 -3.80
CA ILE A 564 -3.01 34.29 -3.05
C ILE A 564 -3.54 32.93 -3.48
N ASP A 565 -3.47 31.93 -2.62
CA ASP A 565 -4.00 30.59 -2.81
C ASP A 565 -5.25 30.32 -1.93
N GLY A 566 -5.77 29.09 -1.95
CA GLY A 566 -6.92 28.67 -1.14
C GLY A 566 -6.72 28.75 0.38
N HIS A 567 -5.49 29.02 0.85
CA HIS A 567 -5.20 29.29 2.26
C HIS A 567 -5.70 30.68 2.69
N HIS A 568 -5.68 31.66 1.77
CA HIS A 568 -6.01 33.05 2.07
C HIS A 568 -7.44 33.43 1.70
N VAL A 569 -8.01 32.75 0.70
CA VAL A 569 -9.30 33.11 0.11
C VAL A 569 -10.20 31.89 0.02
N HIS A 570 -11.48 32.08 0.36
CA HIS A 570 -12.48 31.02 0.26
C HIS A 570 -12.74 30.64 -1.21
N ARG A 571 -13.07 29.37 -1.46
CA ARG A 571 -13.26 28.81 -2.82
C ARG A 571 -14.22 29.59 -3.72
N SER A 572 -15.22 30.25 -3.16
CA SER A 572 -16.18 31.06 -3.93
C SER A 572 -15.57 32.33 -4.53
N GLN A 573 -14.56 32.90 -3.88
CA GLN A 573 -13.88 34.14 -4.30
C GLN A 573 -12.63 33.86 -5.14
N PHE A 574 -12.11 32.63 -5.09
CA PHE A 574 -10.88 32.24 -5.78
C PHE A 574 -10.92 32.43 -7.32
N PRO A 575 -12.03 32.15 -8.05
CA PRO A 575 -12.10 32.39 -9.49
C PRO A 575 -11.93 33.87 -9.83
N VAL A 576 -12.45 34.77 -8.99
CA VAL A 576 -12.30 36.23 -9.18
C VAL A 576 -10.83 36.63 -9.05
N VAL A 577 -10.10 36.04 -8.10
CA VAL A 577 -8.65 36.25 -7.97
C VAL A 577 -7.90 35.70 -9.20
N CYS A 578 -8.25 34.51 -9.70
CA CYS A 578 -7.68 33.95 -10.92
C CYS A 578 -7.79 34.92 -12.10
N GLN A 579 -8.97 35.54 -12.26
CA GLN A 579 -9.20 36.53 -13.31
C GLN A 579 -8.34 37.77 -13.11
N PHE A 580 -8.35 38.31 -11.89
CA PHE A 580 -7.63 39.52 -11.56
C PHE A 580 -6.12 39.40 -11.85
N ARG A 581 -5.50 38.23 -11.62
CA ARG A 581 -4.10 37.94 -11.99
C ARG A 581 -3.80 38.23 -13.46
N LEU A 582 -4.67 37.71 -14.32
CA LEU A 582 -4.48 37.72 -15.77
C LEU A 582 -4.65 39.15 -16.32
N TRP A 583 -5.65 39.87 -15.82
CA TRP A 583 -5.92 41.27 -16.16
C TRP A 583 -4.80 42.22 -15.74
N LEU A 584 -4.31 42.12 -14.50
CA LEU A 584 -3.26 43.01 -13.99
C LEU A 584 -1.94 42.82 -14.75
N LEU A 585 -1.55 41.56 -14.96
CA LEU A 585 -0.31 41.23 -15.67
C LEU A 585 -0.39 41.64 -17.15
N GLY A 586 -1.50 41.29 -17.82
CA GLY A 586 -1.71 41.59 -19.24
C GLY A 586 -1.72 43.09 -19.54
N LEU A 587 -2.52 43.87 -18.81
CA LEU A 587 -2.60 45.32 -19.02
C LEU A 587 -1.33 46.05 -18.58
N GLY A 588 -0.73 45.65 -17.44
CA GLY A 588 0.51 46.24 -16.95
C GLY A 588 1.67 46.08 -17.93
N PHE A 589 1.86 44.87 -18.47
CA PHE A 589 2.86 44.59 -19.50
C PHE A 589 2.60 45.42 -20.77
N SER A 590 1.36 45.48 -21.24
CA SER A 590 1.00 46.15 -22.49
C SER A 590 1.20 47.67 -22.41
N LEU A 591 0.88 48.26 -21.26
CA LEU A 591 1.11 49.68 -21.01
C LEU A 591 2.61 50.01 -20.92
N ALA A 592 3.38 49.20 -20.16
CA ALA A 592 4.81 49.42 -19.98
C ALA A 592 5.61 49.21 -21.27
N TYR A 593 5.37 48.09 -21.95
CA TYR A 593 6.07 47.75 -23.18
C TYR A 593 5.59 48.60 -24.35
N GLY A 594 4.28 48.84 -24.47
CA GLY A 594 3.72 49.65 -25.55
C GLY A 594 4.26 51.09 -25.58
N SER A 595 4.44 51.71 -24.40
CA SER A 595 5.06 53.04 -24.33
C SER A 595 6.55 53.03 -24.71
N MET A 596 7.32 52.00 -24.35
CA MET A 596 8.71 51.85 -24.77
C MET A 596 8.83 51.56 -26.28
N PHE A 597 7.98 50.70 -26.81
CA PHE A 597 7.92 50.34 -28.22
C PHE A 597 7.57 51.54 -29.10
N THR A 598 6.56 52.33 -28.72
CA THR A 598 6.18 53.53 -29.49
C THR A 598 7.28 54.60 -29.51
N LYS A 599 8.06 54.73 -28.43
CA LYS A 599 9.25 55.59 -28.41
C LYS A 599 10.29 55.14 -29.44
N ILE A 600 10.64 53.85 -29.46
CA ILE A 600 11.67 53.35 -30.38
C ILE A 600 11.19 53.39 -31.84
N TRP A 601 9.92 53.08 -32.07
CA TRP A 601 9.26 53.20 -33.38
C TRP A 601 9.31 54.64 -33.90
N TRP A 602 8.99 55.61 -33.06
CA TRP A 602 9.03 57.02 -33.43
C TRP A 602 10.43 57.48 -33.82
N VAL A 603 11.45 57.10 -33.03
CA VAL A 603 12.86 57.36 -33.36
C VAL A 603 13.18 56.76 -34.72
N HIS A 604 12.90 55.48 -34.95
CA HIS A 604 13.15 54.82 -36.23
C HIS A 604 12.47 55.54 -37.42
N THR A 605 11.18 55.90 -37.29
CA THR A 605 10.44 56.61 -38.36
C THR A 605 10.96 58.01 -38.66
N LEU A 606 11.52 58.71 -37.66
CA LEU A 606 12.15 60.02 -37.85
C LEU A 606 13.45 59.93 -38.65
N PHE A 607 14.23 58.87 -38.45
CA PHE A 607 15.53 58.71 -39.12
C PHE A 607 15.41 58.11 -40.51
N THR A 608 14.51 57.15 -40.73
CA THR A 608 14.25 56.57 -42.06
C THR A 608 13.60 57.55 -43.04
N LYS A 609 12.69 58.42 -42.58
CA LYS A 609 12.07 59.45 -43.43
C LYS A 609 13.00 60.62 -43.79
N LYS A 610 14.21 60.65 -43.24
CA LYS A 610 15.21 61.69 -43.55
C LYS A 610 15.78 61.53 -44.96
N ASP A 611 15.70 60.33 -45.52
CA ASP A 611 16.23 60.01 -46.86
C ASP A 611 15.22 60.23 -48.01
N GLU A 612 13.92 60.41 -47.73
CA GLU A 612 12.89 60.36 -48.79
C GLU A 612 12.24 61.66 -49.27
N LYS A 613 12.36 62.85 -48.65
CA LYS A 613 11.96 64.14 -49.30
C LYS A 613 12.25 65.39 -48.48
N LYS A 614 12.78 66.42 -49.16
CA LYS A 614 12.95 67.82 -48.69
C LYS A 614 11.65 68.64 -48.65
N GLU A 615 10.46 68.03 -48.69
CA GLU A 615 9.18 68.77 -48.64
C GLU A 615 8.63 68.89 -47.22
N LYS A 616 8.47 70.15 -46.77
CA LYS A 616 7.68 70.65 -45.63
C LYS A 616 7.43 69.65 -44.49
N LYS A 617 8.35 69.66 -43.51
CA LYS A 617 8.17 69.01 -42.20
C LYS A 617 6.88 69.49 -41.52
N LYS A 618 5.81 68.69 -41.54
CA LYS A 618 4.73 68.85 -40.55
C LYS A 618 5.27 68.34 -39.20
N PRO A 619 5.22 69.13 -38.11
CA PRO A 619 5.49 68.59 -36.79
C PRO A 619 4.50 67.46 -36.52
N LEU A 620 5.00 66.26 -36.22
CA LEU A 620 4.15 65.14 -35.88
C LEU A 620 3.49 65.42 -34.52
N GLU A 621 2.17 65.52 -34.50
CA GLU A 621 1.42 65.84 -33.28
C GLU A 621 1.63 64.76 -32.20
N PRO A 622 1.88 65.14 -30.93
CA PRO A 622 2.06 64.21 -29.82
C PRO A 622 0.93 63.19 -29.65
N TRP A 623 -0.28 63.54 -30.08
CA TRP A 623 -1.46 62.67 -29.99
C TRP A 623 -1.29 61.32 -30.71
N LYS A 624 -0.54 61.28 -31.82
CA LYS A 624 -0.32 60.06 -32.62
C LYS A 624 0.47 58.98 -31.86
N LEU A 625 1.35 59.40 -30.95
CA LEU A 625 2.11 58.48 -30.09
C LEU A 625 1.18 57.80 -29.08
N TYR A 626 0.32 58.58 -28.41
CA TYR A 626 -0.65 58.07 -27.46
C TYR A 626 -1.69 57.17 -28.14
N ALA A 627 -2.11 57.51 -29.36
CA ALA A 627 -3.00 56.68 -30.16
C ALA A 627 -2.40 55.30 -30.42
N THR A 628 -1.10 55.23 -30.73
CA THR A 628 -0.42 53.95 -30.99
C THR A 628 -0.35 53.08 -29.72
N VAL A 629 -0.05 53.68 -28.56
CA VAL A 629 -0.09 52.95 -27.27
C VAL A 629 -1.51 52.48 -26.95
N GLY A 630 -2.52 53.34 -27.18
CA GLY A 630 -3.93 53.01 -26.98
C GLY A 630 -4.41 51.85 -27.85
N VAL A 631 -3.95 51.77 -29.11
CA VAL A 631 -4.25 50.64 -30.00
C VAL A 631 -3.65 49.33 -29.46
N LEU A 632 -2.38 49.33 -29.06
CA LEU A 632 -1.75 48.13 -28.49
C LEU A 632 -2.47 47.66 -27.22
N LEU A 633 -2.79 48.59 -26.31
CA LEU A 633 -3.53 48.28 -25.09
C LEU A 633 -4.98 47.81 -25.38
N GLY A 634 -5.62 48.38 -26.40
CA GLY A 634 -6.95 47.99 -26.84
C GLY A 634 -7.00 46.56 -27.40
N ILE A 635 -5.98 46.14 -28.17
CA ILE A 635 -5.86 44.76 -28.66
C ILE A 635 -5.81 43.78 -27.48
N ASP A 636 -4.98 44.07 -26.48
CA ASP A 636 -4.86 43.21 -25.30
C ASP A 636 -6.14 43.19 -24.47
N PHE A 637 -6.74 44.35 -24.21
CA PHE A 637 -8.04 44.43 -23.52
C PHE A 637 -9.11 43.57 -24.21
N LEU A 638 -9.25 43.69 -25.55
CA LEU A 638 -10.20 42.89 -26.33
C LEU A 638 -9.87 41.40 -26.26
N SER A 639 -8.59 41.03 -26.34
CA SER A 639 -8.17 39.61 -26.24
C SER A 639 -8.55 39.00 -24.89
N LEU A 640 -8.42 39.75 -23.78
CA LEU A 640 -8.79 39.29 -22.44
C LEU A 640 -10.31 39.19 -22.24
N VAL A 641 -11.07 40.15 -22.77
CA VAL A 641 -12.55 40.10 -22.75
C VAL A 641 -13.06 38.88 -23.53
N ILE A 642 -12.51 38.63 -24.72
CA ILE A 642 -12.90 37.48 -25.54
C ILE A 642 -12.56 36.17 -24.83
N TRP A 643 -11.34 36.05 -24.29
CA TRP A 643 -10.96 34.85 -23.53
C TRP A 643 -11.92 34.62 -22.36
N GLN A 644 -12.16 35.65 -21.54
CA GLN A 644 -12.99 35.50 -20.36
C GLN A 644 -14.49 35.31 -20.65
N GLY A 645 -14.98 35.83 -21.77
CA GLY A 645 -16.36 35.63 -22.21
C GLY A 645 -16.62 34.24 -22.80
N VAL A 646 -15.61 33.66 -23.48
CA VAL A 646 -15.75 32.37 -24.17
C VAL A 646 -15.33 31.19 -23.30
N ASP A 647 -14.23 31.30 -22.57
CA ASP A 647 -13.63 30.21 -21.79
C ASP A 647 -13.07 30.74 -20.45
N PRO A 648 -13.96 31.03 -19.47
CA PRO A 648 -13.55 31.62 -18.21
C PRO A 648 -12.72 30.65 -17.36
N LEU A 649 -11.67 31.18 -16.71
CA LEU A 649 -10.88 30.40 -15.77
C LEU A 649 -11.72 29.99 -14.56
N HIS A 650 -11.68 28.69 -14.26
CA HIS A 650 -12.32 28.05 -13.12
C HIS A 650 -11.29 27.25 -12.31
N ILE A 651 -11.74 26.75 -11.15
CA ILE A 651 -10.87 25.98 -10.26
C ILE A 651 -10.85 24.52 -10.72
N THR A 652 -9.66 24.00 -10.96
CA THR A 652 -9.43 22.57 -11.23
C THR A 652 -8.55 21.99 -10.15
N VAL A 653 -8.93 20.82 -9.61
CA VAL A 653 -8.15 20.13 -8.56
C VAL A 653 -7.35 19.01 -9.19
N GLU A 654 -6.02 19.11 -9.13
CA GLU A 654 -5.11 18.04 -9.51
C GLU A 654 -4.88 17.11 -8.31
N LYS A 655 -5.01 15.81 -8.53
CA LYS A 655 -4.83 14.78 -7.50
C LYS A 655 -3.48 14.11 -7.69
N PHE A 656 -2.60 14.23 -6.71
CA PHE A 656 -1.31 13.54 -6.72
C PHE A 656 -1.41 12.10 -6.21
N THR A 657 -0.35 11.33 -6.44
CA THR A 657 -0.19 9.99 -5.89
C THR A 657 -0.26 10.00 -4.37
N LYS A 658 -0.91 9.00 -3.79
CA LYS A 658 -1.06 8.86 -2.34
C LYS A 658 0.31 8.66 -1.69
N GLU A 659 0.59 9.41 -0.64
CA GLU A 659 1.84 9.38 0.11
C GLU A 659 1.61 8.78 1.50
N ALA A 660 2.56 7.95 1.96
CA ALA A 660 2.56 7.51 3.34
C ALA A 660 3.05 8.65 4.24
N PRO A 661 2.36 8.96 5.35
CA PRO A 661 2.77 10.02 6.26
C PRO A 661 4.15 9.73 6.85
N LYS A 662 4.89 10.80 7.18
CA LYS A 662 6.22 10.71 7.82
C LYS A 662 6.18 10.11 9.24
N LYS A 663 4.99 10.06 9.86
CA LYS A 663 4.72 9.38 11.13
C LYS A 663 3.91 8.12 10.84
N ASP A 664 4.12 7.06 11.62
CA ASP A 664 3.45 5.77 11.49
C ASP A 664 1.97 5.86 11.94
N LEU A 665 1.18 6.62 11.18
CA LEU A 665 -0.26 6.75 11.31
C LEU A 665 -0.90 5.85 10.24
N ASP A 666 -2.04 5.24 10.59
CA ASP A 666 -2.84 4.33 9.72
C ASP A 666 -3.61 5.07 8.63
N VAL A 667 -2.97 6.08 8.04
CA VAL A 667 -3.56 7.01 7.10
C VAL A 667 -2.69 7.07 5.85
N LEU A 668 -3.31 7.12 4.68
CA LEU A 668 -2.65 7.54 3.46
C LEU A 668 -3.06 8.97 3.16
N VAL A 669 -2.09 9.84 2.91
CA VAL A 669 -2.37 11.24 2.57
C VAL A 669 -2.50 11.33 1.05
N GLN A 670 -3.60 11.89 0.57
CA GLN A 670 -3.79 12.21 -0.84
C GLN A 670 -3.57 13.71 -1.05
N PRO A 671 -2.43 14.12 -1.64
CA PRO A 671 -2.16 15.53 -1.85
C PRO A 671 -3.00 16.07 -3.01
N LEU A 672 -3.60 17.24 -2.79
CA LEU A 672 -4.43 17.96 -3.75
C LEU A 672 -3.83 19.34 -4.07
N LEU A 673 -3.91 19.74 -5.34
CA LEU A 673 -3.47 21.04 -5.82
C LEU A 673 -4.61 21.77 -6.51
N GLU A 674 -4.86 23.02 -6.12
CA GLU A 674 -5.83 23.86 -6.79
C GLU A 674 -5.14 24.72 -7.87
N HIS A 675 -5.60 24.59 -9.12
CA HIS A 675 -5.16 25.40 -10.25
C HIS A 675 -6.29 26.30 -10.75
N CYS A 676 -5.92 27.46 -11.28
CA CYS A 676 -6.79 28.25 -12.15
C CYS A 676 -6.58 27.76 -13.58
N SER A 677 -7.52 26.99 -14.11
CA SER A 677 -7.45 26.47 -15.49
C SER A 677 -8.71 26.81 -16.27
N SER A 678 -8.59 26.76 -17.59
CA SER A 678 -9.70 26.87 -18.56
C SER A 678 -9.66 25.64 -19.45
N GLU A 679 -10.76 25.33 -20.15
CA GLU A 679 -10.81 24.09 -20.96
C GLU A 679 -9.76 24.10 -22.07
N LYS A 680 -9.49 25.28 -22.66
CA LYS A 680 -8.53 25.47 -23.76
C LYS A 680 -7.36 26.36 -23.34
N MET A 681 -6.92 26.26 -22.08
CA MET A 681 -5.85 27.07 -21.49
C MET A 681 -4.59 27.16 -22.38
N ASN A 682 -4.07 26.03 -22.84
CA ASN A 682 -2.85 25.99 -23.66
C ASN A 682 -3.02 26.70 -25.01
N THR A 683 -4.22 26.65 -25.61
CA THR A 683 -4.53 27.33 -26.86
C THR A 683 -4.54 28.85 -26.66
N TRP A 684 -5.23 29.33 -25.63
CA TRP A 684 -5.29 30.76 -25.31
C TRP A 684 -3.92 31.33 -24.92
N LEU A 685 -3.18 30.64 -24.04
CA LEU A 685 -1.81 31.03 -23.68
C LEU A 685 -0.90 31.04 -24.90
N GLY A 686 -0.99 30.05 -25.80
CA GLY A 686 -0.21 29.99 -27.03
C GLY A 686 -0.48 31.17 -27.97
N VAL A 687 -1.74 31.55 -28.15
CA VAL A 687 -2.11 32.71 -28.99
C VAL A 687 -1.59 34.02 -28.39
N VAL A 688 -1.81 34.24 -27.09
CA VAL A 688 -1.38 35.47 -26.40
C VAL A 688 0.15 35.56 -26.35
N TYR A 689 0.84 34.51 -25.95
CA TYR A 689 2.31 34.48 -25.92
C TYR A 689 2.92 34.57 -27.32
N GLY A 690 2.29 34.00 -28.34
CA GLY A 690 2.73 34.13 -29.73
C GLY A 690 2.70 35.58 -30.23
N TYR A 691 1.56 36.27 -30.05
CA TYR A 691 1.41 37.69 -30.40
C TYR A 691 2.40 38.57 -29.62
N LYS A 692 2.52 38.37 -28.30
CA LYS A 692 3.46 39.13 -27.46
C LYS A 692 4.92 38.85 -27.83
N GLY A 693 5.26 37.61 -28.14
CA GLY A 693 6.60 37.21 -28.58
C GLY A 693 6.99 37.90 -29.88
N LEU A 694 6.09 37.95 -30.87
CA LEU A 694 6.33 38.69 -32.12
C LEU A 694 6.55 40.19 -31.86
N LEU A 695 5.74 40.79 -30.99
CA LEU A 695 5.88 42.19 -30.60
C LEU A 695 7.23 42.46 -29.89
N LEU A 696 7.67 41.54 -29.02
CA LEU A 696 8.97 41.61 -28.35
C LEU A 696 10.14 41.55 -29.35
N LEU A 697 10.09 40.63 -30.31
CA LEU A 697 11.12 40.49 -31.35
C LEU A 697 11.18 41.72 -32.25
N LEU A 698 10.03 42.28 -32.65
CA LEU A 698 9.97 43.52 -33.41
C LEU A 698 10.57 44.69 -32.64
N GLY A 699 10.30 44.83 -31.34
CA GLY A 699 10.90 45.88 -30.54
C GLY A 699 12.41 45.72 -30.33
N ILE A 700 12.91 44.49 -30.20
CA ILE A 700 14.37 44.21 -30.22
C ILE A 700 14.98 44.65 -31.55
N PHE A 701 14.36 44.29 -32.67
CA PHE A 701 14.85 44.63 -34.01
C PHE A 701 14.93 46.16 -34.19
N LEU A 702 13.89 46.89 -33.80
CA LEU A 702 13.88 48.35 -33.87
C LEU A 702 14.90 49.00 -32.92
N ALA A 703 15.11 48.42 -31.73
CA ALA A 703 16.13 48.89 -30.79
C ALA A 703 17.55 48.68 -31.34
N TYR A 704 17.79 47.61 -32.09
CA TYR A 704 19.06 47.34 -32.76
C TYR A 704 19.35 48.38 -33.85
N GLU A 705 18.40 48.59 -34.77
CA GLU A 705 18.52 49.55 -35.88
C GLU A 705 18.75 50.98 -35.41
N THR A 706 18.14 51.38 -34.30
CA THR A 706 18.24 52.75 -33.77
C THR A 706 19.45 52.99 -32.85
N LYS A 707 20.31 51.99 -32.63
CA LYS A 707 21.45 52.06 -31.68
C LYS A 707 22.53 53.08 -32.06
N SER A 708 22.89 53.14 -33.34
CA SER A 708 23.99 53.98 -33.86
C SER A 708 23.61 55.45 -33.99
N VAL A 709 22.33 55.77 -33.87
CA VAL A 709 21.80 57.11 -34.07
C VAL A 709 22.01 57.96 -32.81
N SER A 710 22.55 59.18 -32.94
CA SER A 710 22.75 60.12 -31.84
C SER A 710 22.36 61.53 -32.27
N THR A 711 21.41 62.15 -31.57
CA THR A 711 21.06 63.56 -31.78
C THR A 711 20.83 64.25 -30.44
N GLU A 712 21.24 65.51 -30.32
CA GLU A 712 21.12 66.29 -29.09
C GLU A 712 19.65 66.54 -28.66
N LYS A 713 18.70 66.36 -29.58
CA LYS A 713 17.26 66.52 -29.34
C LYS A 713 16.57 65.26 -28.78
N ILE A 714 17.20 64.08 -28.81
CA ILE A 714 16.62 62.82 -28.31
C ILE A 714 17.69 62.12 -27.45
N ASN A 715 17.53 62.19 -26.14
CA ASN A 715 18.55 61.85 -25.14
C ASN A 715 18.37 60.47 -24.48
N ASP A 716 17.25 59.78 -24.71
CA ASP A 716 16.80 58.64 -23.88
C ASP A 716 16.63 57.31 -24.66
N HIS A 717 16.72 57.32 -26.00
CA HIS A 717 16.41 56.15 -26.83
C HIS A 717 17.33 54.95 -26.58
N ARG A 718 18.60 55.17 -26.23
CA ARG A 718 19.54 54.09 -25.87
C ARG A 718 19.15 53.39 -24.57
N ALA A 719 18.71 54.14 -23.56
CA ALA A 719 18.26 53.58 -22.29
C ALA A 719 16.96 52.77 -22.48
N VAL A 720 16.02 53.30 -23.27
CA VAL A 720 14.80 52.59 -23.67
C VAL A 720 15.13 51.29 -24.43
N GLY A 721 16.09 51.33 -25.36
CA GLY A 721 16.55 50.13 -26.07
C GLY A 721 17.08 49.04 -25.13
N MET A 722 17.95 49.40 -24.17
CA MET A 722 18.49 48.46 -23.18
C MET A 722 17.40 47.87 -22.28
N ALA A 723 16.40 48.67 -21.89
CA ALA A 723 15.25 48.20 -21.13
C ALA A 723 14.40 47.20 -21.94
N ILE A 724 14.15 47.46 -23.23
CA ILE A 724 13.44 46.54 -24.13
C ILE A 724 14.17 45.19 -24.24
N TYR A 725 15.50 45.20 -24.41
CA TYR A 725 16.29 43.96 -24.45
C TYR A 725 16.13 43.12 -23.17
N ASN A 726 16.25 43.76 -22.00
CA ASN A 726 16.14 43.07 -20.72
C ASN A 726 14.75 42.45 -20.51
N VAL A 727 13.69 43.23 -20.77
CA VAL A 727 12.30 42.75 -20.63
C VAL A 727 12.03 41.60 -21.60
N ALA A 728 12.44 41.75 -22.87
CA ALA A 728 12.19 40.74 -23.89
C ALA A 728 12.87 39.40 -23.58
N VAL A 729 14.14 39.41 -23.16
CA VAL A 729 14.88 38.18 -22.81
C VAL A 729 14.27 37.49 -21.59
N LEU A 730 13.98 38.25 -20.52
CA LEU A 730 13.37 37.68 -19.32
C LEU A 730 12.00 37.07 -19.62
N CYS A 731 11.14 37.75 -20.38
CA CYS A 731 9.82 37.23 -20.73
C CYS A 731 9.89 35.97 -21.63
N LEU A 732 10.79 35.95 -22.63
CA LEU A 732 10.94 34.80 -23.54
C LEU A 732 11.47 33.55 -22.82
N ILE A 733 12.27 33.70 -21.77
CA ILE A 733 12.78 32.57 -20.96
C ILE A 733 11.74 32.14 -19.92
N THR A 734 11.12 33.08 -19.21
CA THR A 734 10.24 32.74 -18.08
C THR A 734 8.92 32.11 -18.51
N ALA A 735 8.31 32.55 -19.62
CA ALA A 735 6.99 32.03 -20.02
C ALA A 735 7.00 30.50 -20.27
N PRO A 736 7.93 29.92 -21.05
CA PRO A 736 8.01 28.47 -21.21
C PRO A 736 8.35 27.72 -19.91
N VAL A 737 9.24 28.27 -19.08
CA VAL A 737 9.65 27.65 -17.80
C VAL A 737 8.45 27.51 -16.85
N THR A 738 7.62 28.54 -16.74
CA THR A 738 6.43 28.52 -15.86
C THR A 738 5.35 27.55 -16.37
N MET A 739 5.23 27.33 -17.68
CA MET A 739 4.32 26.32 -18.24
C MET A 739 4.77 24.89 -17.92
N ILE A 740 6.08 24.63 -17.91
CA ILE A 740 6.63 23.29 -17.61
C ILE A 740 6.54 22.97 -16.11
N LEU A 741 6.74 23.98 -15.26
CA LEU A 741 6.77 23.83 -13.80
C LEU A 741 5.40 23.99 -13.13
N SER A 742 4.29 23.88 -13.87
CA SER A 742 2.94 24.13 -13.35
C SER A 742 2.56 23.23 -12.17
N SER A 743 3.11 22.00 -12.09
CA SER A 743 2.88 21.04 -11.01
C SER A 743 3.64 21.37 -9.71
N GLN A 744 4.65 22.25 -9.78
CA GLN A 744 5.42 22.71 -8.63
C GLN A 744 5.12 24.18 -8.32
N GLN A 745 4.15 24.41 -7.43
CA GLN A 745 3.65 25.77 -7.10
C GLN A 745 4.75 26.73 -6.64
N ASP A 746 5.58 26.35 -5.66
CA ASP A 746 6.64 27.21 -5.12
C ASP A 746 7.63 27.65 -6.22
N ALA A 747 8.05 26.71 -7.08
CA ALA A 747 8.99 26.98 -8.16
C ALA A 747 8.38 27.89 -9.23
N SER A 748 7.17 27.57 -9.71
CA SER A 748 6.47 28.36 -10.73
C SER A 748 6.21 29.80 -10.25
N PHE A 749 5.74 29.96 -9.01
CA PHE A 749 5.53 31.28 -8.40
C PHE A 749 6.84 32.08 -8.27
N ALA A 750 7.93 31.46 -7.83
CA ALA A 750 9.22 32.11 -7.69
C ALA A 750 9.75 32.62 -9.04
N PHE A 751 9.75 31.78 -10.08
CA PHE A 751 10.23 32.18 -11.40
C PHE A 751 9.40 33.30 -12.02
N ALA A 752 8.06 33.20 -11.96
CA ALA A 752 7.17 34.23 -12.49
C ALA A 752 7.37 35.57 -11.76
N SER A 753 7.36 35.56 -10.43
CA SER A 753 7.41 36.78 -9.63
C SER A 753 8.78 37.46 -9.70
N LEU A 754 9.88 36.69 -9.66
CA LEU A 754 11.22 37.25 -9.80
C LEU A 754 11.42 37.89 -11.18
N ALA A 755 10.92 37.27 -12.26
CA ALA A 755 11.02 37.86 -13.60
C ALA A 755 10.25 39.18 -13.69
N ILE A 756 9.04 39.27 -13.11
CA ILE A 756 8.26 40.50 -13.04
C ILE A 756 9.00 41.58 -12.23
N VAL A 757 9.52 41.23 -11.05
CA VAL A 757 10.23 42.17 -10.19
C VAL A 757 11.51 42.68 -10.87
N PHE A 758 12.37 41.80 -11.38
CA PHE A 758 13.61 42.22 -12.03
C PHE A 758 13.38 43.03 -13.31
N SER A 759 12.41 42.64 -14.14
CA SER A 759 12.08 43.38 -15.36
C SER A 759 11.59 44.80 -15.05
N ALA A 760 10.71 44.97 -14.05
CA ALA A 760 10.22 46.28 -13.63
C ALA A 760 11.33 47.15 -13.00
N TYR A 761 12.13 46.58 -12.08
CA TYR A 761 13.21 47.30 -11.40
C TYR A 761 14.27 47.81 -12.39
N ILE A 762 14.76 46.92 -13.26
CA ILE A 762 15.78 47.29 -14.24
C ILE A 762 15.22 48.37 -15.18
N THR A 763 13.97 48.25 -15.62
CA THR A 763 13.32 49.26 -16.49
C THR A 763 13.23 50.62 -15.80
N LEU A 764 12.76 50.67 -14.56
CA LEU A 764 12.64 51.93 -13.79
C LEU A 764 14.03 52.56 -13.55
N VAL A 765 15.01 51.76 -13.12
CA VAL A 765 16.37 52.24 -12.84
C VAL A 765 17.02 52.78 -14.10
N VAL A 766 17.01 52.02 -15.20
CA VAL A 766 17.65 52.41 -16.47
C VAL A 766 17.03 53.68 -17.06
N LEU A 767 15.71 53.86 -16.96
CA LEU A 767 15.02 55.01 -17.55
C LEU A 767 15.06 56.28 -16.69
N PHE A 768 15.03 56.16 -15.36
CA PHE A 768 14.86 57.32 -14.47
C PHE A 768 16.15 57.72 -13.73
N VAL A 769 17.04 56.79 -13.38
CA VAL A 769 18.26 57.11 -12.61
C VAL A 769 19.21 58.03 -13.38
N PRO A 770 19.48 57.84 -14.69
CA PRO A 770 20.31 58.79 -15.44
C PRO A 770 19.72 60.21 -15.45
N LYS A 771 18.39 60.35 -15.46
CA LYS A 771 17.69 61.64 -15.43
C LYS A 771 17.81 62.31 -14.07
N MET A 772 17.56 61.55 -13.00
CA MET A 772 17.73 62.02 -11.62
C MET A 772 19.17 62.46 -11.35
N ARG A 773 20.15 61.61 -11.69
CA ARG A 773 21.58 61.91 -11.48
C ARG A 773 21.99 63.18 -12.21
N ARG A 774 21.61 63.35 -13.48
CA ARG A 774 22.01 64.51 -14.28
C ARG A 774 21.42 65.82 -13.78
N LEU A 775 20.16 65.84 -13.34
CA LEU A 775 19.56 67.02 -12.73
C LEU A 775 20.22 67.38 -11.38
N ILE A 776 20.50 66.38 -10.54
CA ILE A 776 21.09 66.60 -9.21
C ILE A 776 22.55 67.05 -9.30
N THR A 777 23.36 66.47 -10.20
CA THR A 777 24.80 66.77 -10.28
C THR A 777 25.15 68.01 -11.09
N ARG A 778 24.30 68.48 -12.02
CA ARG A 778 24.59 69.67 -12.84
C ARG A 778 23.97 70.98 -12.35
N GLY A 779 23.05 70.95 -11.37
CA GLY A 779 22.53 72.18 -10.77
C GLY A 779 21.85 73.15 -11.76
N GLU A 780 21.20 72.64 -12.82
CA GLU A 780 20.40 73.46 -13.78
C GLU A 780 19.10 74.03 -13.15
N TRP A 781 19.03 74.15 -11.82
CA TRP A 781 18.01 74.94 -11.14
C TRP A 781 18.31 76.45 -11.20
N GLN A 782 19.55 76.86 -11.47
CA GLN A 782 20.00 78.26 -11.34
C GLN A 782 20.29 79.00 -12.65
N SER A 783 20.47 78.33 -13.80
CA SER A 783 20.83 79.03 -15.04
C SER A 783 19.68 79.80 -15.68
N GLU A 784 18.43 79.37 -15.50
CA GLU A 784 17.28 80.00 -16.18
C GLU A 784 16.71 81.24 -15.46
N GLN A 785 16.96 81.43 -14.15
CA GLN A 785 16.47 82.63 -13.44
C GLN A 785 17.31 83.89 -13.75
N GLN A 786 18.56 83.72 -14.20
CA GLN A 786 19.47 84.83 -14.47
C GLN A 786 19.33 85.39 -15.89
N ASP A 787 18.85 84.58 -16.85
CA ASP A 787 18.59 85.00 -18.23
C ASP A 787 17.24 85.73 -18.41
N THR A 788 16.27 85.52 -17.50
CA THR A 788 15.00 86.26 -17.50
C THR A 788 15.08 87.69 -16.96
N LEU A 789 16.19 88.11 -16.34
CA LEU A 789 16.35 89.48 -15.82
C LEU A 789 17.21 90.41 -16.70
N LYS A 790 17.76 89.91 -17.81
CA LYS A 790 18.69 90.68 -18.69
C LYS A 790 18.24 90.81 -20.15
N THR A 791 16.94 90.75 -20.42
CA THR A 791 16.40 90.99 -21.78
C THR A 791 15.35 92.10 -21.79
N GLY A 792 15.75 93.26 -21.28
CA GLY A 792 15.16 94.55 -21.63
C GLY A 792 16.16 95.33 -22.50
N SER A 793 15.95 95.31 -23.82
CA SER A 793 16.57 96.19 -24.82
C SER A 793 18.08 96.02 -25.08
N SER A 794 18.41 95.30 -26.18
CA SER A 794 19.39 95.68 -27.24
C SER A 794 20.20 94.50 -27.82
N THR A 795 19.56 93.48 -28.39
CA THR A 795 20.26 92.42 -29.15
C THR A 795 19.74 92.31 -30.57
N ASN A 796 19.97 93.34 -31.38
CA ASN A 796 19.87 93.25 -32.84
C ASN A 796 21.18 93.60 -33.58
N ASN A 797 22.25 94.05 -32.90
CA ASN A 797 23.48 94.47 -33.59
C ASN A 797 24.61 93.42 -33.62
N ASN A 798 24.68 92.50 -32.65
CA ASN A 798 25.79 91.53 -32.57
C ASN A 798 25.67 90.34 -33.54
N ASP A 799 24.46 89.95 -33.93
CA ASP A 799 24.25 88.79 -34.80
C ASP A 799 24.48 89.12 -36.28
N GLU A 800 24.25 90.36 -36.70
CA GLU A 800 24.52 90.82 -38.07
C GLU A 800 26.02 90.94 -38.36
N GLU A 801 26.81 91.38 -37.38
CA GLU A 801 28.27 91.54 -37.52
C GLU A 801 28.98 90.18 -37.59
N LYS A 802 28.50 89.20 -36.80
CA LYS A 802 28.99 87.81 -36.82
C LYS A 802 28.68 87.09 -38.13
N SER A 803 27.53 87.36 -38.74
CA SER A 803 27.16 86.80 -40.05
C SER A 803 28.05 87.36 -41.19
N ARG A 804 28.39 88.65 -41.15
CA ARG A 804 29.29 89.28 -42.14
C ARG A 804 30.74 88.81 -41.99
N GLN A 805 31.18 88.52 -40.77
CA GLN A 805 32.51 87.96 -40.51
C GLN A 805 32.63 86.52 -41.04
N LEU A 806 31.62 85.68 -40.81
CA LEU A 806 31.57 84.31 -41.33
C LEU A 806 31.52 84.27 -42.88
N GLU A 807 30.84 85.22 -43.53
CA GLU A 807 30.83 85.31 -45.00
C GLU A 807 32.17 85.74 -45.62
N ARG A 808 33.02 86.46 -44.87
CA ARG A 808 34.38 86.82 -45.32
C ARG A 808 35.32 85.62 -45.19
N GLU A 809 35.29 84.93 -44.04
CA GLU A 809 36.10 83.73 -43.82
C GLU A 809 35.75 82.62 -44.83
N ASN A 810 34.47 82.46 -45.17
CA ASN A 810 34.05 81.46 -46.15
C ASN A 810 34.51 81.80 -47.58
N ARG A 811 34.62 83.09 -47.93
CA ARG A 811 35.17 83.54 -49.22
C ARG A 811 36.69 83.37 -49.30
N GLU A 812 37.41 83.59 -48.21
CA GLU A 812 38.86 83.31 -48.15
C GLU A 812 39.15 81.81 -48.23
N LEU A 813 38.39 80.98 -47.51
CA LEU A 813 38.51 79.52 -47.59
C LEU A 813 38.22 78.98 -49.00
N GLN A 814 37.25 79.56 -49.71
CA GLN A 814 36.99 79.19 -51.11
C GLN A 814 38.14 79.54 -52.06
N LYS A 815 38.84 80.67 -51.84
CA LYS A 815 40.04 81.01 -52.62
C LYS A 815 41.18 80.02 -52.35
N ILE A 816 41.41 79.66 -51.09
CA ILE A 816 42.44 78.68 -50.70
C ILE A 816 42.15 77.31 -51.31
N ILE A 817 40.88 76.88 -51.31
CA ILE A 817 40.47 75.61 -51.94
C ILE A 817 40.68 75.63 -53.47
N GLN A 818 40.43 76.76 -54.13
CA GLN A 818 40.66 76.92 -55.56
C GLN A 818 42.17 76.82 -55.88
N GLU A 819 43.00 77.46 -55.07
CA GLU A 819 44.46 77.49 -55.21
C GLU A 819 45.09 76.11 -55.00
N VAL A 820 44.62 75.37 -53.98
CA VAL A 820 45.00 73.97 -53.72
C VAL A 820 44.56 73.05 -54.87
N LYS A 821 43.37 73.26 -55.46
CA LYS A 821 42.93 72.49 -56.63
C LYS A 821 43.81 72.72 -57.85
N THR A 822 44.22 73.97 -58.13
CA THR A 822 45.18 74.26 -59.22
C THR A 822 46.53 73.61 -58.97
N ASN A 823 47.06 73.68 -57.74
CA ASN A 823 48.33 73.05 -57.38
C ASN A 823 48.26 71.51 -57.45
N SER A 824 47.15 70.90 -57.04
CA SER A 824 46.91 69.46 -57.18
C SER A 824 46.86 69.05 -58.65
N SER A 825 46.19 69.82 -59.51
CA SER A 825 46.11 69.54 -60.95
C SER A 825 47.43 69.73 -61.70
N ALA A 826 48.32 70.61 -61.20
CA ALA A 826 49.68 70.76 -61.70
C ALA A 826 50.59 69.60 -61.26
N LEU A 827 50.40 69.08 -60.04
CA LEU A 827 51.12 67.92 -59.53
C LEU A 827 50.75 66.63 -60.28
N ASP A 828 49.46 66.42 -60.57
CA ASP A 828 48.97 65.26 -61.35
C ASP A 828 49.53 65.25 -62.79
N ARG A 829 49.65 66.42 -63.43
CA ARG A 829 50.29 66.54 -64.76
C ARG A 829 51.80 66.28 -64.74
N THR A 830 52.46 66.38 -63.59
CA THR A 830 53.90 66.10 -63.44
C THR A 830 54.14 64.61 -63.16
N LEU A 831 53.16 63.90 -62.60
CA LEU A 831 53.20 62.45 -62.33
C LEU A 831 52.87 61.59 -63.57
N GLU A 832 52.08 62.08 -64.53
CA GLU A 832 51.76 61.34 -65.78
C GLU A 832 52.90 61.26 -66.81
N CYS A 833 54.01 62.00 -66.66
CA CYS A 833 55.15 61.99 -67.60
C CYS A 833 56.29 61.00 -67.26
N SER A 834 56.15 60.12 -66.25
CA SER A 834 57.28 59.31 -65.73
C SER A 834 57.10 57.80 -65.68
N LEU A 835 56.08 57.21 -66.30
CA LEU A 835 55.92 55.74 -66.36
C LEU A 835 55.54 55.26 -67.76
N ILE A 836 56.55 55.12 -68.63
CA ILE A 836 56.52 54.37 -69.89
C ILE A 836 56.58 52.87 -69.55
N PRO A 837 55.74 52.00 -70.14
CA PRO A 837 55.85 50.54 -69.96
C PRO A 837 56.87 49.95 -70.95
N GLN A 838 57.86 49.19 -70.45
CA GLN A 838 58.65 48.30 -71.28
C GLN A 838 57.94 46.94 -71.43
N GLU A 839 57.83 46.53 -72.68
CA GLU A 839 57.32 45.25 -73.19
C GLU A 839 58.24 44.05 -72.86
N GLY A 840 57.64 42.86 -72.88
CA GLY A 840 58.29 41.65 -73.41
C GLY A 840 58.76 40.59 -72.41
N VAL A 841 58.02 39.48 -72.31
CA VAL A 841 58.25 38.16 -72.96
C VAL A 841 57.27 37.15 -72.39
#